data_AF-L9XSR8-F1
#
_entry.id   AF-L9XSR8-F1
#
_cell.length_a   1.000
_cell.length_b   1.000
_cell.length_c   1.000
_cell.angle_alpha   90.00
_cell.angle_beta   90.00
_cell.angle_gamma   90.00
#
_symmetry.space_group_name_H-M   'P 1'
#
loop_
_entity.id
_entity.type
_entity.pdbx_description
1 polymer ?
#
loop_
_entity_poly.entity_id
_entity_poly.type
_entity_poly.pdbx_seq_one_letter_code
_entity_poly.pdbx_strand_id
1 'polypeptide(L)'
;MSDNPTERSTPVSNATESNRATSRRRVLQAAAAVGGVAGLSGLGLAQFDSQSIELGGEVSGWQGVAPEPIADETNPTLELEEGTTYELTWENLDGSPHNVVIESEDGEELESTEIMSSQGETQTLEFEATSEMSTYYCAPHRPSMNGDIEVSSGSDGGEQAAGGMDGFFESGTEIGVQTIAEGMTGPTDMAVADQEQGEYLVADQTGELWLVTEDGLQDEPFLDVSDRMVELGTFEGGYADQNQDYDERGLLGVEPHPDFAENGRLFVHYSAPPNDETPDGWSHVEVVSEFQASDDMSSADPESERVLMEFQKPQYNHNSGPMAFGPDGYLYVPMGDGGGANDNMEGHVEDWYDGNEGGNGQDVSENLLGSVLRVDVDSEGEDRPYGIPDDNPLVDSEEAAPEHYAWGFRNPFGVSFDSDDRMYVADLGQDLFEEVDIVESGGNYGWNVKEGTHCFSPETPGQPPEECPNSAPDEPPYDGQEFQDPIVEYPHVYEDQIVGIAIVGGHVYEADGVQELNGKYIFGDWTADPARQSPQGRLLAATEPSGGAQEAAGNGGGNQTEGMSPEGQDVPENATEDTQDEPIADNETGDANVTAGEGGIEDEGFDNETEAANETGMANETDAANETAGDDMSMAQNGGGLEVPRDELWDMEELQVAGTEDGSFPYFVRQFGQDSDGNVYILANQAGVPEGDTGAVMQIVPPGEGDSLSAPGEMEMGGDGEGNETAGNETDANETATEMNETNETADDA
;
A
#
# COMPACT_ATOMS: atom_id res chain seq x y z
N MET A 1 38.30 -50.07 -23.28
CA MET A 1 39.66 -49.75 -23.76
C MET A 1 39.74 -48.23 -23.69
N SER A 2 40.08 -47.70 -22.52
CA SER A 2 41.45 -47.34 -22.08
C SER A 2 41.81 -45.95 -22.59
N ASP A 3 42.45 -45.03 -21.87
CA ASP A 3 42.86 -44.82 -20.49
C ASP A 3 43.41 -43.37 -20.51
N ASN A 4 43.37 -42.65 -19.39
CA ASN A 4 44.12 -41.40 -19.13
C ASN A 4 45.65 -41.73 -19.02
N PRO A 5 46.61 -40.86 -18.58
CA PRO A 5 46.79 -39.39 -18.49
C PRO A 5 48.23 -38.94 -18.93
N THR A 6 48.65 -37.67 -18.75
CA THR A 6 49.90 -37.28 -18.01
C THR A 6 50.19 -35.77 -17.89
N GLU A 7 50.75 -35.44 -16.72
CA GLU A 7 51.24 -34.18 -16.13
C GLU A 7 52.52 -33.56 -16.75
N ARG A 8 52.88 -32.34 -16.28
CA ARG A 8 54.18 -31.92 -15.67
C ARG A 8 54.26 -30.36 -15.63
N SER A 9 54.89 -29.63 -14.71
CA SER A 9 55.67 -29.84 -13.47
C SER A 9 55.91 -28.47 -12.80
N THR A 10 56.05 -28.43 -11.47
CA THR A 10 56.66 -27.33 -10.69
C THR A 10 58.19 -27.29 -10.83
N PRO A 11 58.88 -26.24 -10.32
CA PRO A 11 59.51 -26.42 -9.00
C PRO A 11 59.52 -25.20 -8.06
N VAL A 12 59.71 -25.57 -6.80
CA VAL A 12 59.80 -24.89 -5.50
C VAL A 12 61.19 -24.29 -5.21
N SER A 13 61.30 -23.22 -4.41
CA SER A 13 62.06 -23.21 -3.12
C SER A 13 62.14 -21.84 -2.40
N ASN A 14 61.58 -21.80 -1.17
CA ASN A 14 62.18 -21.46 0.15
C ASN A 14 63.16 -20.28 0.28
N ALA A 15 63.25 -19.51 1.36
CA ALA A 15 62.61 -19.39 2.68
C ALA A 15 63.29 -18.18 3.37
N THR A 16 62.71 -17.60 4.44
CA THR A 16 63.38 -17.33 5.74
C THR A 16 62.40 -16.66 6.72
N GLU A 17 62.18 -17.34 7.85
CA GLU A 17 61.52 -16.86 9.07
C GLU A 17 62.34 -15.78 9.81
N SER A 18 61.67 -14.89 10.56
CA SER A 18 62.15 -14.44 11.87
C SER A 18 61.02 -13.95 12.78
N ASN A 19 60.80 -14.72 13.85
CA ASN A 19 60.07 -14.40 15.08
C ASN A 19 60.39 -13.03 15.71
N ARG A 20 59.39 -12.35 16.31
CA ARG A 20 59.22 -12.18 17.78
C ARG A 20 58.15 -11.13 18.17
N ALA A 21 57.37 -11.52 19.16
CA ALA A 21 56.37 -10.77 19.93
C ALA A 21 56.86 -9.43 20.56
N THR A 22 55.92 -8.50 20.81
CA THR A 22 55.78 -7.82 22.11
C THR A 22 54.48 -7.00 22.20
N SER A 23 53.68 -7.23 23.25
CA SER A 23 52.59 -6.34 23.69
C SER A 23 53.13 -4.99 24.15
N ARG A 24 52.43 -3.88 23.91
CA ARG A 24 52.53 -2.65 24.72
C ARG A 24 51.23 -1.83 24.75
N ARG A 25 50.56 -1.87 25.91
CA ARG A 25 49.75 -0.77 26.47
C ARG A 25 50.56 0.53 26.54
N ARG A 26 49.93 1.67 26.23
CA ARG A 26 50.24 3.03 26.69
C ARG A 26 48.89 3.78 26.79
N VAL A 27 48.29 3.95 27.96
CA VAL A 27 48.56 4.91 29.05
C VAL A 27 48.43 6.37 28.58
N LEU A 28 47.24 6.91 28.86
CA LEU A 28 46.88 8.34 28.95
C LEU A 28 47.91 9.14 29.76
N GLN A 29 48.25 10.33 29.27
CA GLN A 29 48.93 11.37 30.05
C GLN A 29 48.02 12.60 30.16
N ALA A 30 47.28 12.66 31.26
CA ALA A 30 46.76 13.90 31.82
C ALA A 30 47.91 14.72 32.42
N ALA A 31 48.01 16.01 32.07
CA ALA A 31 48.91 16.95 32.71
C ALA A 31 48.11 17.90 33.61
N ALA A 32 47.98 17.53 34.89
CA ALA A 32 47.58 18.46 35.94
C ALA A 32 48.79 19.26 36.43
N ALA A 33 48.68 20.60 36.45
CA ALA A 33 49.60 21.47 37.16
C ALA A 33 48.85 22.22 38.28
N VAL A 34 48.99 21.74 39.52
CA VAL A 34 48.54 22.43 40.74
C VAL A 34 49.75 23.12 41.39
N GLY A 35 49.59 24.40 41.74
CA GLY A 35 50.67 25.20 42.34
C GLY A 35 50.27 26.50 43.05
N GLY A 36 49.27 26.45 43.93
CA GLY A 36 49.20 27.12 45.24
C GLY A 36 49.52 28.63 45.47
N VAL A 37 48.44 29.36 45.83
CA VAL A 37 48.24 30.32 46.95
C VAL A 37 48.83 31.75 46.87
N ALA A 38 47.94 32.75 46.69
CA ALA A 38 47.53 33.72 47.75
C ALA A 38 46.65 34.88 47.21
N GLY A 39 45.38 34.90 47.63
CA GLY A 39 44.57 36.08 48.00
C GLY A 39 44.39 37.25 47.02
N LEU A 40 43.13 37.48 46.60
CA LEU A 40 42.33 38.71 46.82
C LEU A 40 41.17 38.76 45.82
N SER A 41 39.97 38.44 46.32
CA SER A 41 38.68 39.06 45.99
C SER A 41 38.47 39.77 44.64
N GLY A 42 37.52 39.26 43.85
CA GLY A 42 36.69 40.06 42.96
C GLY A 42 36.52 39.47 41.56
N LEU A 43 35.26 39.17 41.22
CA LEU A 43 34.72 38.70 39.93
C LEU A 43 34.75 37.17 39.75
N GLY A 44 33.58 36.55 39.93
CA GLY A 44 33.32 35.20 39.44
C GLY A 44 33.21 35.28 37.92
N LEU A 45 34.15 34.63 37.23
CA LEU A 45 33.96 34.20 35.86
C LEU A 45 33.29 32.83 35.97
N ALA A 46 32.08 32.72 35.42
CA ALA A 46 31.46 31.44 35.15
C ALA A 46 32.37 30.69 34.18
N GLN A 47 32.80 29.51 34.57
CA GLN A 47 33.43 28.55 33.68
C GLN A 47 32.23 27.87 33.00
N PHE A 48 31.97 28.23 31.74
CA PHE A 48 31.02 27.47 30.91
C PHE A 48 31.70 26.13 30.64
N ASP A 49 31.12 25.03 31.12
CA ASP A 49 31.51 23.70 30.66
C ASP A 49 30.88 23.56 29.28
N SER A 50 31.70 23.49 28.22
CA SER A 50 31.22 23.07 26.91
C SER A 50 30.88 21.58 26.96
N GLN A 51 29.78 21.19 26.33
CA GLN A 51 29.41 19.78 26.20
C GLN A 51 30.00 19.24 24.88
N SER A 52 30.59 18.05 24.92
CA SER A 52 31.28 17.47 23.75
C SER A 52 30.38 16.48 23.02
N ILE A 53 30.30 16.62 21.70
CA ILE A 53 29.66 15.67 20.78
C ILE A 53 30.77 15.09 19.89
N GLU A 54 30.79 13.78 19.68
CA GLU A 54 31.72 13.08 18.82
C GLU A 54 30.95 12.27 17.76
N LEU A 55 31.29 12.47 16.49
CA LEU A 55 30.72 11.76 15.33
C LEU A 55 31.82 11.12 14.46
N GLY A 56 31.45 10.12 13.66
CA GLY A 56 32.23 9.57 12.55
C GLY A 56 31.52 9.82 11.24
N GLY A 57 32.22 10.35 10.23
CA GLY A 57 31.64 10.61 8.91
C GLY A 57 32.04 9.56 7.88
N GLU A 58 31.06 8.88 7.29
CA GLU A 58 31.21 8.04 6.11
C GLU A 58 30.01 8.22 5.18
N VAL A 59 30.16 7.91 3.88
CA VAL A 59 29.11 8.16 2.88
C VAL A 59 27.75 7.51 3.17
N SER A 60 27.70 6.47 4.02
CA SER A 60 26.45 5.83 4.45
C SER A 60 25.72 6.57 5.58
N GLY A 61 26.37 7.54 6.25
CA GLY A 61 25.76 8.33 7.33
C GLY A 61 26.76 8.88 8.36
N TRP A 62 26.28 9.74 9.25
CA TRP A 62 27.00 10.13 10.45
C TRP A 62 26.87 9.03 11.50
N GLN A 63 27.98 8.47 11.96
CA GLN A 63 28.00 7.50 13.05
C GLN A 63 28.18 8.22 14.38
N GLY A 64 27.23 8.10 15.31
CA GLY A 64 27.38 8.67 16.63
C GLY A 64 28.42 7.93 17.46
N VAL A 65 29.28 8.68 18.17
CA VAL A 65 30.38 8.12 18.97
C VAL A 65 30.25 8.51 20.44
N ALA A 66 29.95 9.77 20.74
CA ALA A 66 29.70 10.25 22.09
C ALA A 66 28.84 11.51 22.07
N PRO A 67 27.98 11.77 23.08
CA PRO A 67 27.79 11.01 24.32
C PRO A 67 27.14 9.64 24.12
N GLU A 68 27.11 8.81 25.19
CA GLU A 68 26.54 7.44 25.17
C GLU A 68 25.14 7.33 24.52
N PRO A 69 24.21 8.29 24.69
CA PRO A 69 22.90 8.21 24.05
C PRO A 69 22.92 8.17 22.53
N ILE A 70 23.91 8.80 21.88
CA ILE A 70 24.01 8.80 20.42
C ILE A 70 24.98 7.74 19.89
N ALA A 71 25.63 6.97 20.78
CA ALA A 71 26.68 6.05 20.36
C ALA A 71 26.11 4.89 19.53
N ASP A 72 26.78 4.57 18.41
CA ASP A 72 26.40 3.52 17.46
C ASP A 72 25.09 3.78 16.68
N GLU A 73 24.50 4.98 16.80
CA GLU A 73 23.38 5.44 15.97
C GLU A 73 23.87 6.00 14.63
N THR A 74 23.10 5.79 13.56
CA THR A 74 23.33 6.44 12.26
C THR A 74 22.44 7.68 12.16
N ASN A 75 23.05 8.82 11.84
CA ASN A 75 22.45 10.14 11.81
C ASN A 75 21.70 10.53 13.10
N PRO A 76 22.35 10.43 14.28
CA PRO A 76 21.68 10.63 15.56
C PRO A 76 21.07 12.03 15.70
N THR A 77 19.94 12.14 16.39
CA THR A 77 19.40 13.44 16.79
C THR A 77 20.28 14.06 17.88
N LEU A 78 20.71 15.31 17.68
CA LEU A 78 21.48 16.06 18.66
C LEU A 78 20.54 16.83 19.58
N GLU A 79 20.29 16.28 20.77
CA GLU A 79 19.57 16.99 21.83
C GLU A 79 20.47 18.05 22.48
N LEU A 80 20.14 19.33 22.28
CA LEU A 80 20.87 20.48 22.79
C LEU A 80 20.03 21.29 23.78
N GLU A 81 20.70 22.03 24.65
CA GLU A 81 20.07 23.01 25.54
C GLU A 81 20.32 24.42 25.01
N GLU A 82 19.26 25.20 24.80
CA GLU A 82 19.36 26.56 24.26
C GLU A 82 20.28 27.45 25.12
N GLY A 83 21.24 28.13 24.48
CA GLY A 83 22.24 28.97 25.13
C GLY A 83 23.41 28.21 25.74
N THR A 84 23.50 26.89 25.56
CA THR A 84 24.66 26.07 25.94
C THR A 84 25.64 25.99 24.77
N THR A 85 26.95 26.13 25.05
CA THR A 85 28.01 25.96 24.05
C THR A 85 28.40 24.50 23.92
N TYR A 86 28.40 23.98 22.69
CA TYR A 86 28.81 22.63 22.34
C TYR A 86 30.11 22.62 21.53
N GLU A 87 30.88 21.55 21.69
CA GLU A 87 32.05 21.23 20.88
C GLU A 87 31.78 19.92 20.12
N LEU A 88 31.42 20.01 18.84
CA LEU A 88 31.19 18.86 17.95
C LEU A 88 32.49 18.52 17.24
N THR A 89 33.08 17.38 17.60
CA THR A 89 34.26 16.82 16.94
C THR A 89 33.84 15.66 16.05
N TRP A 90 34.37 15.59 14.83
CA TRP A 90 34.07 14.47 13.93
C TRP A 90 35.33 13.93 13.25
N GLU A 91 35.36 12.61 12.99
CA GLU A 91 36.42 11.89 12.27
C GLU A 91 35.94 11.41 10.90
N ASN A 92 36.73 11.63 9.85
CA ASN A 92 36.44 11.06 8.53
C ASN A 92 36.81 9.58 8.48
N LEU A 93 35.83 8.69 8.40
CA LEU A 93 36.02 7.24 8.53
C LEU A 93 36.33 6.54 7.19
N ASP A 94 36.00 7.13 6.04
CA ASP A 94 36.07 6.46 4.73
C ASP A 94 37.05 7.11 3.73
N GLY A 95 37.52 8.32 4.02
CA GLY A 95 38.40 9.12 3.15
C GLY A 95 37.69 9.87 2.03
N SER A 96 36.36 9.86 1.99
CA SER A 96 35.56 10.67 1.05
C SER A 96 35.52 12.14 1.50
N PRO A 97 35.21 13.11 0.61
CA PRO A 97 35.10 14.51 1.00
C PRO A 97 33.88 14.77 1.89
N HIS A 98 34.10 15.22 3.13
CA HIS A 98 33.03 15.50 4.10
C HIS A 98 33.21 16.85 4.79
N ASN A 99 32.11 17.47 5.21
CA ASN A 99 32.06 18.58 6.17
C ASN A 99 30.79 18.45 7.04
N VAL A 100 30.73 19.15 8.18
CA VAL A 100 29.48 19.33 8.94
C VAL A 100 28.96 20.73 8.65
N VAL A 101 27.66 20.82 8.38
CA VAL A 101 26.89 22.07 8.27
C VAL A 101 25.74 21.98 9.24
N ILE A 102 25.46 23.05 9.99
CA ILE A 102 24.26 23.22 10.82
C ILE A 102 23.38 24.26 10.13
N GLU A 103 22.11 23.95 9.94
CA GLU A 103 21.13 24.83 9.30
C GLU A 103 19.89 25.07 10.16
N SER A 104 19.21 26.18 9.86
CA SER A 104 17.87 26.45 10.38
C SER A 104 16.78 25.75 9.59
N GLU A 105 15.58 25.71 10.16
CA GLU A 105 14.37 25.13 9.56
C GLU A 105 14.03 25.80 8.22
N ASP A 106 14.36 27.09 8.07
CA ASP A 106 14.22 27.85 6.81
C ASP A 106 15.36 27.58 5.79
N GLY A 107 16.30 26.68 6.10
CA GLY A 107 17.45 26.34 5.26
C GLY A 107 18.59 27.36 5.26
N GLU A 108 18.68 28.23 6.28
CA GLU A 108 19.81 29.13 6.45
C GLU A 108 21.00 28.37 7.07
N GLU A 109 22.16 28.34 6.39
CA GLU A 109 23.40 27.82 6.98
C GLU A 109 23.85 28.70 8.15
N LEU A 110 23.82 28.13 9.36
CA LEU A 110 24.16 28.82 10.60
C LEU A 110 25.66 28.67 10.92
N GLU A 111 26.18 27.45 10.83
CA GLU A 111 27.58 27.11 11.13
C GLU A 111 28.09 26.00 10.22
N SER A 112 29.39 25.98 9.89
CA SER A 112 29.95 24.93 9.04
C SER A 112 31.46 24.72 9.19
N THR A 113 31.91 23.49 8.91
CA THR A 113 33.35 23.15 8.87
C THR A 113 33.91 23.18 7.44
N GLU A 114 35.25 23.23 7.30
CA GLU A 114 35.89 23.05 6.00
C GLU A 114 35.76 21.59 5.54
N ILE A 115 35.70 21.36 4.22
CA ILE A 115 35.70 20.00 3.66
C ILE A 115 37.07 19.34 3.85
N MET A 116 37.09 18.15 4.45
CA MET A 116 38.28 17.28 4.52
C MET A 116 38.07 15.99 3.72
N SER A 117 39.17 15.36 3.26
CA SER A 117 39.12 14.15 2.42
C SER A 117 40.22 13.14 2.78
N SER A 118 40.73 13.18 4.00
CA SER A 118 41.73 12.22 4.48
C SER A 118 41.11 11.31 5.53
N GLN A 119 41.14 10.00 5.30
CA GLN A 119 40.67 9.02 6.29
C GLN A 119 41.47 9.15 7.60
N GLY A 120 40.75 9.22 8.73
CA GLY A 120 41.27 9.42 10.08
C GLY A 120 41.65 10.86 10.43
N GLU A 121 41.31 11.84 9.58
CA GLU A 121 41.42 13.27 9.90
C GLU A 121 40.21 13.72 10.72
N THR A 122 40.41 14.64 11.67
CA THR A 122 39.35 15.16 12.55
C THR A 122 39.23 16.67 12.46
N GLN A 123 38.02 17.19 12.58
CA GLN A 123 37.72 18.62 12.75
C GLN A 123 36.75 18.80 13.92
N THR A 124 36.77 20.00 14.48
CA THR A 124 35.93 20.38 15.62
C THR A 124 35.23 21.70 15.31
N LEU A 125 33.92 21.74 15.52
CA LEU A 125 33.05 22.90 15.43
C LEU A 125 32.59 23.29 16.85
N GLU A 126 32.86 24.53 17.25
CA GLU A 126 32.36 25.09 18.52
C GLU A 126 31.20 26.03 18.19
N PHE A 127 30.02 25.79 18.76
CA PHE A 127 28.82 26.60 18.51
C PHE A 127 27.97 26.74 19.77
N GLU A 128 27.17 27.81 19.87
CA GLU A 128 26.16 27.98 20.91
C GLU A 128 24.81 27.53 20.36
N ALA A 129 24.14 26.61 21.05
CA ALA A 129 22.85 26.10 20.61
C ALA A 129 21.81 27.22 20.65
N THR A 130 21.14 27.47 19.53
CA THR A 130 20.03 28.43 19.43
C THR A 130 18.78 27.69 18.99
N SER A 131 17.60 28.21 19.36
CA SER A 131 16.31 27.68 18.88
C SER A 131 16.13 27.77 17.36
N GLU A 132 17.04 28.41 16.64
CA GLU A 132 17.05 28.46 15.18
C GLU A 132 17.74 27.23 14.56
N MET A 133 18.53 26.45 15.32
CA MET A 133 19.21 25.25 14.80
C MET A 133 18.23 24.08 14.68
N SER A 134 18.18 23.45 13.51
CA SER A 134 17.22 22.36 13.22
C SER A 134 17.87 21.08 12.73
N THR A 135 18.94 21.18 11.93
CA THR A 135 19.49 20.02 11.23
C THR A 135 20.99 20.17 11.08
N TYR A 136 21.72 19.06 11.09
CA TYR A 136 23.12 19.00 10.69
C TYR A 136 23.35 17.99 9.56
N TYR A 137 24.15 18.36 8.57
CA TYR A 137 24.36 17.51 7.39
C TYR A 137 25.76 17.64 6.78
N CYS A 138 26.08 16.71 5.88
CA CYS A 138 27.26 16.76 5.02
C CYS A 138 26.91 17.32 3.65
N ALA A 139 27.47 18.46 3.26
CA ALA A 139 27.06 19.13 2.00
C ALA A 139 27.29 18.27 0.73
N PRO A 140 28.39 17.49 0.59
CA PRO A 140 28.56 16.58 -0.53
C PRO A 140 27.65 15.34 -0.54
N HIS A 141 27.08 14.96 0.61
CA HIS A 141 26.36 13.69 0.81
C HIS A 141 25.06 13.88 1.60
N ARG A 142 24.35 14.99 1.35
CA ARG A 142 23.19 15.40 2.13
C ARG A 142 22.08 14.33 2.23
N PRO A 143 21.75 13.55 1.20
CA PRO A 143 20.71 12.52 1.31
C PRO A 143 21.01 11.42 2.34
N SER A 144 22.27 11.10 2.58
CA SER A 144 22.67 9.99 3.46
C SER A 144 23.29 10.44 4.79
N MET A 145 23.89 11.62 4.83
CA MET A 145 24.59 12.16 6.01
C MET A 145 23.86 13.41 6.51
N ASN A 146 22.69 13.20 7.11
CA ASN A 146 21.77 14.23 7.59
C ASN A 146 21.11 13.76 8.88
N GLY A 147 21.21 14.54 9.97
CA GLY A 147 20.54 14.25 11.24
C GLY A 147 19.95 15.50 11.89
N ASP A 148 19.04 15.31 12.83
CA ASP A 148 18.26 16.40 13.42
C ASP A 148 18.95 17.04 14.63
N ILE A 149 18.55 18.27 14.96
CA ILE A 149 18.95 19.01 16.15
C ILE A 149 17.69 19.43 16.89
N GLU A 150 17.53 18.97 18.13
CA GLU A 150 16.46 19.41 19.01
C GLU A 150 17.00 20.34 20.09
N VAL A 151 16.50 21.58 20.17
CA VAL A 151 16.99 22.56 21.14
C VAL A 151 15.95 22.82 22.23
N SER A 152 16.22 22.30 23.44
CA SER A 152 15.35 22.47 24.60
C SER A 152 15.58 23.81 25.33
N SER A 153 14.50 24.53 25.64
CA SER A 153 14.58 25.78 26.41
C SER A 153 14.60 25.49 27.92
N GLY A 154 15.76 25.59 28.57
CA GLY A 154 15.89 25.24 29.98
C GLY A 154 15.20 26.20 30.97
N SER A 155 14.00 25.88 31.48
CA SER A 155 13.63 26.00 32.92
C SER A 155 12.14 25.78 33.27
N ASP A 156 11.97 24.80 34.16
CA ASP A 156 11.14 24.80 35.39
C ASP A 156 9.62 24.55 35.30
N GLY A 157 9.27 23.25 35.37
CA GLY A 157 8.39 22.70 36.40
C GLY A 157 7.06 23.40 36.68
N GLY A 158 6.04 23.08 35.90
CA GLY A 158 4.65 23.28 36.27
C GLY A 158 3.75 22.40 35.42
N GLU A 159 2.99 21.52 36.07
CA GLU A 159 1.84 20.82 35.48
C GLU A 159 1.05 21.78 34.58
N GLN A 160 1.19 21.59 33.27
CA GLN A 160 0.27 22.12 32.27
C GLN A 160 -0.41 20.93 31.62
N ALA A 161 -1.73 20.98 31.65
CA ALA A 161 -2.62 20.04 31.00
C ALA A 161 -2.25 19.91 29.52
N ALA A 162 -2.46 18.72 28.97
CA ALA A 162 -2.52 18.45 27.55
C ALA A 162 -3.23 19.61 26.82
N GLY A 163 -2.44 20.39 26.10
CA GLY A 163 -2.90 21.24 25.01
C GLY A 163 -2.10 20.74 23.83
N GLY A 164 -2.74 19.96 22.96
CA GLY A 164 -2.15 19.43 21.75
C GLY A 164 -1.69 20.56 20.84
N MET A 165 -0.65 20.29 20.05
CA MET A 165 -0.61 20.85 18.70
C MET A 165 -1.82 20.25 17.98
N ASP A 166 -2.73 21.09 17.48
CA ASP A 166 -3.90 20.63 16.72
C ASP A 166 -3.40 20.03 15.39
N GLY A 167 -3.32 18.70 15.29
CA GLY A 167 -3.11 18.00 14.01
C GLY A 167 -4.33 18.12 13.10
N PHE A 168 -4.22 17.71 11.83
CA PHE A 168 -5.35 17.76 10.88
C PHE A 168 -6.57 16.98 11.38
N PHE A 169 -6.33 15.79 11.95
CA PHE A 169 -7.36 14.99 12.60
C PHE A 169 -7.53 15.40 14.06
N GLU A 170 -8.78 15.58 14.49
CA GLU A 170 -9.08 15.73 15.91
C GLU A 170 -8.87 14.39 16.61
N SER A 171 -8.36 14.41 17.84
CA SER A 171 -8.27 13.21 18.67
C SER A 171 -9.67 12.68 18.98
N GLY A 172 -9.93 11.44 18.61
CA GLY A 172 -11.23 10.81 18.57
C GLY A 172 -11.52 9.85 19.72
N THR A 173 -12.41 8.90 19.42
CA THR A 173 -12.86 7.87 20.37
C THR A 173 -11.70 6.97 20.83
N GLU A 174 -11.61 6.73 22.14
CA GLU A 174 -10.66 5.76 22.71
C GLU A 174 -11.21 4.34 22.54
N ILE A 175 -10.41 3.45 21.93
CA ILE A 175 -10.77 2.06 21.61
C ILE A 175 -9.78 1.08 22.23
N GLY A 176 -10.19 -0.17 22.40
CA GLY A 176 -9.29 -1.29 22.62
C GLY A 176 -9.11 -2.05 21.32
N VAL A 177 -7.99 -2.76 21.18
CA VAL A 177 -7.73 -3.65 20.06
C VAL A 177 -7.38 -5.02 20.62
N GLN A 178 -8.10 -6.06 20.21
CA GLN A 178 -7.89 -7.43 20.68
C GLN A 178 -7.38 -8.30 19.53
N THR A 179 -6.25 -8.97 19.72
CA THR A 179 -5.72 -9.91 18.74
C THR A 179 -6.59 -11.16 18.64
N ILE A 180 -6.99 -11.50 17.41
CA ILE A 180 -7.83 -12.67 17.09
C ILE A 180 -6.96 -13.79 16.49
N ALA A 181 -6.07 -13.42 15.58
CA ALA A 181 -5.12 -14.33 14.95
C ALA A 181 -3.81 -13.62 14.62
N GLU A 182 -2.71 -14.38 14.66
CA GLU A 182 -1.34 -13.97 14.28
C GLU A 182 -0.68 -15.13 13.54
N GLY A 183 0.48 -14.86 12.91
CA GLY A 183 1.28 -15.87 12.21
C GLY A 183 1.11 -15.85 10.69
N MET A 184 0.34 -14.88 10.18
CA MET A 184 0.26 -14.53 8.77
C MET A 184 1.46 -13.66 8.37
N THR A 185 1.67 -13.44 7.08
CA THR A 185 2.73 -12.56 6.58
C THR A 185 2.25 -11.13 6.39
N GLY A 186 1.21 -10.93 5.60
CA GLY A 186 0.61 -9.65 5.28
C GLY A 186 -0.84 -9.84 4.89
N PRO A 187 -1.77 -9.94 5.86
CA PRO A 187 -3.18 -10.17 5.56
C PRO A 187 -3.75 -9.02 4.71
N THR A 188 -4.46 -9.35 3.64
CA THR A 188 -4.95 -8.42 2.61
C THR A 188 -6.46 -8.26 2.62
N ASP A 189 -7.20 -9.29 3.01
CA ASP A 189 -8.66 -9.27 3.08
C ASP A 189 -9.21 -10.32 4.06
N MET A 190 -10.43 -10.11 4.56
CA MET A 190 -11.09 -10.98 5.53
C MET A 190 -12.58 -11.08 5.25
N ALA A 191 -13.10 -12.31 5.27
CA ALA A 191 -14.52 -12.58 5.11
C ALA A 191 -15.05 -13.60 6.13
N VAL A 192 -16.34 -13.52 6.43
CA VAL A 192 -17.01 -14.45 7.37
C VAL A 192 -17.27 -15.79 6.68
N ALA A 193 -16.71 -16.86 7.22
CA ALA A 193 -16.97 -18.23 6.75
C ALA A 193 -18.21 -18.82 7.45
N ASP A 194 -18.28 -18.66 8.77
CA ASP A 194 -19.43 -19.08 9.59
C ASP A 194 -19.52 -18.18 10.83
N GLN A 195 -20.50 -17.26 10.83
CA GLN A 195 -20.74 -16.36 11.96
C GLN A 195 -21.08 -17.14 13.25
N GLU A 196 -21.89 -18.20 13.17
CA GLU A 196 -22.35 -18.91 14.37
C GLU A 196 -21.19 -19.58 15.10
N GLN A 197 -20.14 -19.95 14.36
CA GLN A 197 -18.92 -20.55 14.88
C GLN A 197 -17.77 -19.55 15.10
N GLY A 198 -17.92 -18.30 14.64
CA GLY A 198 -16.87 -17.29 14.68
C GLY A 198 -15.68 -17.66 13.81
N GLU A 199 -15.96 -18.21 12.62
CA GLU A 199 -14.95 -18.65 11.66
C GLU A 199 -14.80 -17.64 10.53
N TYR A 200 -13.55 -17.29 10.22
CA TYR A 200 -13.19 -16.27 9.24
C TYR A 200 -12.18 -16.81 8.25
N LEU A 201 -12.33 -16.44 6.99
CA LEU A 201 -11.31 -16.62 5.95
C LEU A 201 -10.47 -15.36 5.88
N VAL A 202 -9.14 -15.50 5.85
CA VAL A 202 -8.21 -14.37 5.80
C VAL A 202 -7.21 -14.60 4.68
N ALA A 203 -7.28 -13.75 3.65
CA ALA A 203 -6.33 -13.76 2.55
C ALA A 203 -4.98 -13.22 3.04
N ASP A 204 -3.90 -13.92 2.72
CA ASP A 204 -2.52 -13.50 2.99
C ASP A 204 -1.81 -13.21 1.68
N GLN A 205 -1.08 -12.09 1.62
CA GLN A 205 -0.49 -11.58 0.38
C GLN A 205 0.37 -12.63 -0.35
N THR A 206 0.99 -13.55 0.38
CA THR A 206 1.88 -14.61 -0.13
C THR A 206 1.18 -15.75 -0.89
N GLY A 207 -0.15 -15.80 -0.88
CA GLY A 207 -0.95 -16.75 -1.66
C GLY A 207 -1.74 -17.77 -0.83
N GLU A 208 -1.57 -17.76 0.48
CA GLU A 208 -2.34 -18.58 1.41
C GLU A 208 -3.63 -17.89 1.83
N LEU A 209 -4.75 -18.61 1.74
CA LEU A 209 -6.00 -18.26 2.38
C LEU A 209 -6.11 -19.06 3.68
N TRP A 210 -6.18 -18.38 4.81
CA TRP A 210 -6.24 -19.02 6.12
C TRP A 210 -7.67 -19.12 6.64
N LEU A 211 -7.94 -20.18 7.42
CA LEU A 211 -9.15 -20.27 8.23
C LEU A 211 -8.79 -19.96 9.69
N VAL A 212 -9.43 -18.93 10.24
CA VAL A 212 -9.37 -18.56 11.66
C VAL A 212 -10.60 -19.11 12.36
N THR A 213 -10.39 -19.78 13.49
CA THR A 213 -11.45 -20.41 14.30
C THR A 213 -11.38 -19.94 15.75
N GLU A 214 -12.27 -20.43 16.63
CA GLU A 214 -12.17 -20.19 18.08
C GLU A 214 -10.85 -20.66 18.72
N ASP A 215 -10.18 -21.63 18.08
CA ASP A 215 -8.88 -22.16 18.52
C ASP A 215 -7.69 -21.35 17.94
N GLY A 216 -7.95 -20.34 17.11
CA GLY A 216 -6.97 -19.51 16.41
C GLY A 216 -6.83 -19.86 14.92
N LEU A 217 -5.73 -19.40 14.32
CA LEU A 217 -5.32 -19.71 12.95
C LEU A 217 -5.07 -21.22 12.78
N GLN A 218 -5.57 -21.82 11.70
CA GLN A 218 -5.29 -23.23 11.40
C GLN A 218 -3.82 -23.46 10.97
N ASP A 219 -3.31 -24.66 11.26
CA ASP A 219 -1.92 -25.06 10.94
C ASP A 219 -1.66 -25.19 9.43
N GLU A 220 -2.70 -25.49 8.63
CA GLU A 220 -2.63 -25.63 7.18
C GLU A 220 -3.56 -24.59 6.55
N PRO A 221 -3.21 -24.01 5.39
CA PRO A 221 -4.05 -23.04 4.73
C PRO A 221 -5.36 -23.69 4.25
N PHE A 222 -6.43 -22.92 4.27
CA PHE A 222 -7.72 -23.30 3.70
C PHE A 222 -7.61 -23.49 2.18
N LEU A 223 -6.91 -22.57 1.50
CA LEU A 223 -6.56 -22.64 0.08
C LEU A 223 -5.15 -22.07 -0.10
N ASP A 224 -4.38 -22.60 -1.05
CA ASP A 224 -3.06 -22.08 -1.42
C ASP A 224 -3.02 -21.91 -2.95
N VAL A 225 -2.84 -20.67 -3.40
CA VAL A 225 -2.72 -20.27 -4.82
C VAL A 225 -1.33 -19.73 -5.16
N SER A 226 -0.36 -19.84 -4.25
CA SER A 226 0.99 -19.28 -4.42
C SER A 226 1.72 -19.76 -5.68
N ASP A 227 1.42 -20.98 -6.16
CA ASP A 227 2.01 -21.55 -7.37
C ASP A 227 1.42 -21.00 -8.69
N ARG A 228 0.33 -20.23 -8.62
CA ARG A 228 -0.34 -19.55 -9.73
C ARG A 228 0.00 -18.06 -9.80
N MET A 229 0.66 -17.54 -8.78
CA MET A 229 0.93 -16.11 -8.62
C MET A 229 2.26 -15.71 -9.26
N VAL A 230 2.40 -14.40 -9.49
CA VAL A 230 3.71 -13.79 -9.73
C VAL A 230 4.66 -14.00 -8.54
N GLU A 231 5.96 -14.00 -8.80
CA GLU A 231 6.95 -13.97 -7.72
C GLU A 231 6.99 -12.57 -7.09
N LEU A 232 6.54 -12.47 -5.84
CA LEU A 232 6.53 -11.22 -5.07
C LEU A 232 7.94 -10.69 -4.84
N GLY A 233 8.06 -9.36 -4.75
CA GLY A 233 9.35 -8.67 -4.64
C GLY A 233 10.22 -8.74 -5.90
N THR A 234 9.71 -9.36 -6.98
CA THR A 234 10.34 -9.33 -8.30
C THR A 234 9.46 -8.60 -9.30
N PHE A 235 10.00 -7.55 -9.90
CA PHE A 235 9.23 -6.67 -10.75
C PHE A 235 9.68 -6.82 -12.21
N GLU A 236 8.75 -7.28 -13.03
CA GLU A 236 8.89 -7.38 -14.48
C GLU A 236 8.01 -6.31 -15.14
N GLY A 237 8.44 -5.85 -16.32
CA GLY A 237 7.78 -4.79 -17.08
C GLY A 237 8.74 -3.68 -17.48
N GLY A 238 8.33 -2.87 -18.46
CA GLY A 238 9.16 -1.76 -18.98
C GLY A 238 9.49 -0.67 -17.95
N TYR A 239 8.71 -0.60 -16.87
CA TYR A 239 8.66 0.52 -15.93
C TYR A 239 8.83 0.11 -14.47
N ALA A 240 9.01 -1.19 -14.20
CA ALA A 240 9.32 -1.70 -12.88
C ALA A 240 10.67 -1.17 -12.37
N ASP A 241 10.72 -0.62 -11.16
CA ASP A 241 11.97 -0.38 -10.45
C ASP A 241 12.35 -1.64 -9.68
N GLN A 242 13.53 -2.21 -9.94
CA GLN A 242 13.98 -3.41 -9.23
C GLN A 242 14.37 -3.14 -7.76
N ASN A 243 14.41 -1.88 -7.34
CA ASN A 243 14.72 -1.47 -5.97
C ASN A 243 13.50 -0.88 -5.25
N GLN A 244 12.29 -1.07 -5.77
CA GLN A 244 11.09 -0.66 -5.04
C GLN A 244 10.91 -1.52 -3.79
N ASP A 245 10.50 -0.87 -2.71
CA ASP A 245 10.39 -1.48 -1.38
C ASP A 245 8.93 -1.90 -1.04
N TYR A 246 8.01 -1.84 -2.01
CA TYR A 246 6.62 -2.27 -1.84
C TYR A 246 6.11 -3.08 -3.05
N ASP A 247 5.12 -3.93 -2.78
CA ASP A 247 4.45 -4.78 -3.77
C ASP A 247 2.95 -4.79 -3.45
N GLU A 248 2.12 -4.41 -4.41
CA GLU A 248 0.65 -4.49 -4.30
C GLU A 248 0.10 -5.77 -4.94
N ARG A 249 0.96 -6.61 -5.52
CA ARG A 249 0.55 -7.90 -6.08
C ARG A 249 0.44 -8.92 -4.97
N GLY A 250 -0.36 -9.96 -5.16
CA GLY A 250 -0.55 -10.98 -4.14
C GLY A 250 -1.82 -11.77 -4.33
N LEU A 251 -2.20 -12.50 -3.28
CA LEU A 251 -3.61 -12.82 -3.04
C LEU A 251 -4.21 -11.62 -2.29
N LEU A 252 -5.18 -10.96 -2.90
CA LEU A 252 -5.62 -9.61 -2.54
C LEU A 252 -7.05 -9.54 -1.99
N GLY A 253 -7.91 -10.48 -2.37
CA GLY A 253 -9.30 -10.48 -1.96
C GLY A 253 -9.85 -11.89 -1.75
N VAL A 254 -10.79 -12.02 -0.81
CA VAL A 254 -11.59 -13.23 -0.59
C VAL A 254 -13.03 -12.85 -0.29
N GLU A 255 -13.97 -13.50 -0.97
CA GLU A 255 -15.40 -13.30 -0.71
C GLU A 255 -16.16 -14.63 -0.87
N PRO A 256 -16.70 -15.22 0.21
CA PRO A 256 -17.58 -16.37 0.14
C PRO A 256 -18.91 -16.02 -0.53
N HIS A 257 -19.50 -16.96 -1.26
CA HIS A 257 -20.85 -16.78 -1.77
C HIS A 257 -21.85 -16.51 -0.63
N PRO A 258 -22.93 -15.73 -0.81
CA PRO A 258 -23.94 -15.51 0.24
C PRO A 258 -24.62 -16.79 0.78
N ASP A 259 -24.48 -17.89 0.03
CA ASP A 259 -24.98 -19.24 0.37
C ASP A 259 -23.81 -20.21 0.68
N PHE A 260 -22.64 -19.70 1.10
CA PHE A 260 -21.42 -20.48 1.29
C PHE A 260 -21.63 -21.71 2.19
N ALA A 261 -22.37 -21.56 3.28
CA ALA A 261 -22.69 -22.68 4.18
C ALA A 261 -23.47 -23.82 3.49
N GLU A 262 -24.16 -23.53 2.39
CA GLU A 262 -24.93 -24.52 1.61
C GLU A 262 -24.18 -25.02 0.37
N ASN A 263 -23.45 -24.13 -0.33
CA ASN A 263 -22.86 -24.42 -1.64
C ASN A 263 -21.33 -24.52 -1.63
N GLY A 264 -20.65 -24.04 -0.59
CA GLY A 264 -19.19 -24.05 -0.44
C GLY A 264 -18.43 -23.24 -1.50
N ARG A 265 -19.08 -22.32 -2.22
CA ARG A 265 -18.44 -21.52 -3.25
C ARG A 265 -17.81 -20.28 -2.63
N LEU A 266 -16.55 -20.02 -2.95
CA LEU A 266 -15.84 -18.81 -2.56
C LEU A 266 -15.12 -18.23 -3.76
N PHE A 267 -14.86 -16.93 -3.72
CA PHE A 267 -14.19 -16.19 -4.77
C PHE A 267 -12.91 -15.58 -4.22
N VAL A 268 -11.86 -15.59 -5.01
CA VAL A 268 -10.57 -14.97 -4.66
C VAL A 268 -10.09 -14.08 -5.79
N HIS A 269 -9.34 -13.05 -5.43
CA HIS A 269 -8.69 -12.11 -6.34
C HIS A 269 -7.17 -12.20 -6.13
N TYR A 270 -6.41 -12.55 -7.17
CA TYR A 270 -4.96 -12.68 -7.08
C TYR A 270 -4.22 -12.30 -8.37
N SER A 271 -2.95 -11.89 -8.18
CA SER A 271 -2.06 -11.46 -9.26
C SER A 271 -1.32 -12.66 -9.88
N ALA A 272 -1.72 -13.08 -11.08
CA ALA A 272 -1.10 -14.13 -11.88
C ALA A 272 0.01 -13.60 -12.81
N PRO A 273 1.00 -14.43 -13.22
CA PRO A 273 1.99 -14.05 -14.21
C PRO A 273 1.37 -13.66 -15.56
N PRO A 274 2.06 -12.82 -16.37
CA PRO A 274 1.68 -12.55 -17.74
C PRO A 274 1.36 -13.83 -18.53
N ASN A 275 0.25 -13.80 -19.27
CA ASN A 275 -0.22 -14.89 -20.12
C ASN A 275 -0.02 -14.55 -21.61
N ASP A 276 -0.51 -15.41 -22.52
CA ASP A 276 -0.33 -15.21 -23.98
C ASP A 276 -1.10 -13.99 -24.53
N GLU A 277 -2.04 -13.42 -23.77
CA GLU A 277 -2.83 -12.23 -24.12
C GLU A 277 -2.23 -10.95 -23.53
N THR A 278 -1.38 -11.06 -22.52
CA THR A 278 -0.69 -9.93 -21.90
C THR A 278 0.25 -9.24 -22.90
N PRO A 279 0.09 -7.92 -23.15
CA PRO A 279 0.99 -7.19 -24.03
C PRO A 279 2.45 -7.22 -23.55
N ASP A 280 3.38 -7.21 -24.51
CA ASP A 280 4.82 -7.16 -24.20
C ASP A 280 5.14 -5.94 -23.33
N GLY A 281 5.77 -6.16 -22.16
CA GLY A 281 6.20 -5.09 -21.26
C GLY A 281 5.23 -4.77 -20.13
N TRP A 282 4.04 -5.39 -20.10
CA TRP A 282 3.07 -5.30 -19.02
C TRP A 282 3.47 -6.22 -17.85
N SER A 283 2.99 -5.88 -16.65
CA SER A 283 3.48 -6.45 -15.40
C SER A 283 2.91 -7.85 -15.12
N HIS A 284 1.59 -8.00 -15.11
CA HIS A 284 0.91 -9.20 -14.63
C HIS A 284 -0.56 -9.24 -15.09
N VAL A 285 -1.30 -10.25 -14.62
CA VAL A 285 -2.75 -10.38 -14.83
C VAL A 285 -3.43 -10.44 -13.46
N GLU A 286 -4.39 -9.57 -13.19
CA GLU A 286 -5.28 -9.78 -12.04
C GLU A 286 -6.36 -10.79 -12.38
N VAL A 287 -6.61 -11.75 -11.50
CA VAL A 287 -7.51 -12.87 -11.73
C VAL A 287 -8.54 -12.96 -10.62
N VAL A 288 -9.82 -12.95 -11.01
CA VAL A 288 -10.94 -13.30 -10.11
C VAL A 288 -11.38 -14.73 -10.42
N SER A 289 -11.27 -15.62 -9.43
CA SER A 289 -11.54 -17.05 -9.58
C SER A 289 -12.53 -17.55 -8.53
N GLU A 290 -13.42 -18.46 -8.93
CA GLU A 290 -14.25 -19.26 -8.02
C GLU A 290 -13.54 -20.56 -7.62
N PHE A 291 -13.62 -20.92 -6.34
CA PHE A 291 -13.16 -22.20 -5.78
C PHE A 291 -14.29 -22.89 -5.00
N GLN A 292 -14.11 -24.19 -4.78
CA GLN A 292 -15.04 -25.05 -4.05
C GLN A 292 -14.41 -25.55 -2.74
N ALA A 293 -15.06 -25.22 -1.63
CA ALA A 293 -14.77 -25.76 -0.31
C ALA A 293 -15.07 -27.27 -0.22
N SER A 294 -14.40 -27.94 0.71
CA SER A 294 -14.64 -29.33 1.08
C SER A 294 -16.01 -29.50 1.73
N ASP A 295 -16.52 -30.74 1.76
CA ASP A 295 -17.82 -31.07 2.36
C ASP A 295 -17.92 -30.68 3.86
N ASP A 296 -16.79 -30.55 4.56
CA ASP A 296 -16.68 -30.15 5.97
C ASP A 296 -16.24 -28.70 6.18
N MET A 297 -16.14 -27.90 5.11
CA MET A 297 -15.80 -26.46 5.15
C MET A 297 -14.49 -26.14 5.88
N SER A 298 -13.54 -27.07 5.94
CA SER A 298 -12.23 -26.85 6.58
C SER A 298 -11.09 -26.64 5.60
N SER A 299 -11.33 -26.78 4.30
CA SER A 299 -10.35 -26.50 3.23
C SER A 299 -11.08 -26.26 1.90
N ALA A 300 -10.40 -25.79 0.87
CA ALA A 300 -10.85 -25.80 -0.52
C ALA A 300 -9.95 -26.66 -1.41
N ASP A 301 -10.48 -27.10 -2.55
CA ASP A 301 -9.71 -27.84 -3.55
C ASP A 301 -9.06 -26.86 -4.54
N PRO A 302 -7.72 -26.71 -4.56
CA PRO A 302 -7.05 -25.81 -5.53
C PRO A 302 -7.32 -26.21 -6.99
N GLU A 303 -7.67 -27.48 -7.26
CA GLU A 303 -7.97 -27.96 -8.61
C GLU A 303 -9.43 -27.69 -9.02
N SER A 304 -10.24 -27.12 -8.13
CA SER A 304 -11.64 -26.75 -8.41
C SER A 304 -11.80 -25.40 -9.11
N GLU A 305 -10.69 -24.69 -9.33
CA GLU A 305 -10.66 -23.34 -9.87
C GLU A 305 -11.51 -23.17 -11.14
N ARG A 306 -12.37 -22.15 -11.11
CA ARG A 306 -13.03 -21.59 -12.28
C ARG A 306 -12.72 -20.09 -12.36
N VAL A 307 -11.81 -19.73 -13.25
CA VAL A 307 -11.51 -18.33 -13.59
C VAL A 307 -12.78 -17.65 -14.11
N LEU A 308 -13.12 -16.50 -13.51
CA LEU A 308 -14.26 -15.68 -13.89
C LEU A 308 -13.82 -14.49 -14.75
N MET A 309 -12.84 -13.72 -14.26
CA MET A 309 -12.37 -12.49 -14.91
C MET A 309 -10.84 -12.45 -14.89
N GLU A 310 -10.27 -11.92 -15.96
CA GLU A 310 -8.83 -11.67 -16.09
C GLU A 310 -8.64 -10.23 -16.56
N PHE A 311 -7.78 -9.47 -15.88
CA PHE A 311 -7.46 -8.08 -16.19
C PHE A 311 -5.98 -7.98 -16.50
N GLN A 312 -5.65 -7.56 -17.73
CA GLN A 312 -4.27 -7.33 -18.10
C GLN A 312 -3.79 -6.07 -17.37
N LYS A 313 -2.69 -6.16 -16.60
CA LYS A 313 -2.21 -5.04 -15.79
C LYS A 313 -0.90 -4.49 -16.35
N PRO A 314 -0.88 -3.22 -16.80
CA PRO A 314 0.34 -2.64 -17.34
C PRO A 314 1.40 -2.48 -16.26
N GLN A 315 1.03 -2.02 -15.06
CA GLN A 315 1.95 -1.80 -13.95
C GLN A 315 1.69 -2.78 -12.80
N TYR A 316 2.61 -2.82 -11.82
CA TYR A 316 2.55 -3.75 -10.68
C TYR A 316 1.62 -3.27 -9.56
N ASN A 317 1.09 -2.05 -9.66
CA ASN A 317 0.28 -1.39 -8.64
C ASN A 317 -1.09 -0.98 -9.17
N HIS A 318 -1.91 -0.46 -8.26
CA HIS A 318 -3.33 -0.18 -8.40
C HIS A 318 -4.13 -1.43 -8.72
N ASN A 319 -3.87 -2.50 -7.96
CA ASN A 319 -4.48 -3.81 -8.18
C ASN A 319 -5.82 -3.97 -7.47
N SER A 320 -6.22 -3.02 -6.61
CA SER A 320 -7.35 -3.19 -5.69
C SER A 320 -7.17 -4.45 -4.84
N GLY A 321 -8.24 -5.18 -4.56
CA GLY A 321 -8.15 -6.46 -3.86
C GLY A 321 -9.50 -6.96 -3.39
N PRO A 322 -10.06 -6.37 -2.32
CA PRO A 322 -11.34 -6.80 -1.76
C PRO A 322 -12.48 -6.76 -2.77
N MET A 323 -13.38 -7.72 -2.62
CA MET A 323 -14.64 -7.82 -3.37
C MET A 323 -15.78 -7.92 -2.36
N ALA A 324 -17.01 -7.66 -2.81
CA ALA A 324 -18.17 -7.79 -1.93
C ALA A 324 -19.39 -8.29 -2.68
N PHE A 325 -20.17 -9.19 -2.07
CA PHE A 325 -21.54 -9.38 -2.51
C PHE A 325 -22.41 -8.22 -2.04
N GLY A 326 -23.10 -7.59 -2.99
CA GLY A 326 -24.11 -6.61 -2.65
C GLY A 326 -25.37 -7.26 -2.08
N PRO A 327 -26.26 -6.44 -1.47
CA PRO A 327 -27.55 -6.91 -0.93
C PRO A 327 -28.50 -7.45 -2.01
N ASP A 328 -28.19 -7.20 -3.28
CA ASP A 328 -28.88 -7.73 -4.45
C ASP A 328 -28.40 -9.13 -4.87
N GLY A 329 -27.33 -9.64 -4.26
CA GLY A 329 -26.77 -10.97 -4.50
C GLY A 329 -25.77 -11.05 -5.65
N TYR A 330 -25.34 -9.92 -6.22
CA TYR A 330 -24.30 -9.89 -7.25
C TYR A 330 -22.93 -9.60 -6.66
N LEU A 331 -21.88 -10.05 -7.35
CA LEU A 331 -20.49 -9.80 -6.95
C LEU A 331 -20.04 -8.45 -7.50
N TYR A 332 -19.53 -7.60 -6.63
CA TYR A 332 -18.90 -6.33 -6.96
C TYR A 332 -17.38 -6.48 -6.92
N VAL A 333 -16.72 -6.08 -8.01
CA VAL A 333 -15.28 -6.24 -8.22
C VAL A 333 -14.67 -4.86 -8.53
N PRO A 334 -14.12 -4.17 -7.52
CA PRO A 334 -13.27 -3.00 -7.74
C PRO A 334 -11.99 -3.37 -8.48
N MET A 335 -11.55 -2.49 -9.38
CA MET A 335 -10.32 -2.65 -10.15
C MET A 335 -9.69 -1.29 -10.42
N GLY A 336 -8.44 -1.10 -9.99
CA GLY A 336 -7.70 0.14 -10.23
C GLY A 336 -7.38 0.38 -11.70
N ASP A 337 -6.97 1.60 -12.01
CA ASP A 337 -6.75 2.16 -13.34
C ASP A 337 -5.60 1.50 -14.12
N GLY A 338 -4.81 0.63 -13.50
CA GLY A 338 -3.69 -0.05 -14.15
C GLY A 338 -2.32 0.39 -13.65
N GLY A 339 -2.26 1.40 -12.78
CA GLY A 339 -1.07 1.76 -12.04
C GLY A 339 -0.16 2.75 -12.76
N GLY A 340 0.95 3.07 -12.12
CA GLY A 340 1.88 4.10 -12.61
C GLY A 340 1.40 5.52 -12.34
N ALA A 341 2.36 6.39 -12.01
CA ALA A 341 2.05 7.78 -11.66
C ALA A 341 1.41 8.55 -12.82
N ASN A 342 0.45 9.42 -12.49
CA ASN A 342 -0.16 10.40 -13.39
C ASN A 342 -0.95 9.84 -14.58
N ASP A 343 -1.26 8.53 -14.63
CA ASP A 343 -2.19 7.92 -15.60
C ASP A 343 -1.81 8.24 -17.08
N ASN A 344 -0.51 8.43 -17.34
CA ASN A 344 0.05 8.79 -18.66
C ASN A 344 1.14 7.81 -19.14
N MET A 345 1.26 6.67 -18.45
CA MET A 345 2.23 5.61 -18.76
C MET A 345 1.67 4.60 -19.77
N GLU A 346 2.49 3.63 -20.20
CA GLU A 346 2.04 2.54 -21.06
C GLU A 346 0.86 1.80 -20.40
N GLY A 347 -0.19 1.54 -21.19
CA GLY A 347 -1.42 0.89 -20.74
C GLY A 347 -2.59 1.84 -20.50
N HIS A 348 -2.36 3.15 -20.44
CA HIS A 348 -3.41 4.15 -20.35
C HIS A 348 -3.87 4.59 -21.74
N VAL A 349 -5.18 4.80 -21.88
CA VAL A 349 -5.85 5.05 -23.16
C VAL A 349 -6.13 6.53 -23.36
N GLU A 350 -6.22 6.97 -24.61
CA GLU A 350 -6.83 8.27 -24.92
C GLU A 350 -8.33 8.21 -24.61
N ASP A 351 -8.87 9.21 -23.93
CA ASP A 351 -10.30 9.31 -23.61
C ASP A 351 -10.92 10.64 -24.14
N TRP A 352 -12.09 11.00 -23.62
CA TRP A 352 -12.84 12.19 -24.03
C TRP A 352 -12.24 13.52 -23.52
N TYR A 353 -11.39 13.49 -22.50
CA TYR A 353 -10.83 14.67 -21.84
C TYR A 353 -9.42 14.98 -22.35
N ASP A 354 -9.35 15.77 -23.43
CA ASP A 354 -8.10 16.27 -24.03
C ASP A 354 -7.14 16.98 -23.04
N GLY A 355 -7.60 17.36 -21.83
CA GLY A 355 -6.78 18.03 -20.83
C GLY A 355 -5.68 17.16 -20.23
N ASN A 356 -5.92 15.83 -20.15
CA ASN A 356 -4.99 14.88 -19.53
C ASN A 356 -4.39 13.88 -20.52
N GLU A 357 -4.67 14.02 -21.82
CA GLU A 357 -4.34 13.03 -22.87
C GLU A 357 -4.94 11.63 -22.63
N GLY A 358 -5.88 11.51 -21.70
CA GLY A 358 -6.62 10.29 -21.39
C GLY A 358 -6.29 9.69 -20.03
N GLY A 359 -6.77 8.47 -19.81
CA GLY A 359 -6.70 7.73 -18.56
C GLY A 359 -7.66 6.56 -18.57
N ASN A 360 -7.42 5.54 -17.74
CA ASN A 360 -8.27 4.36 -17.73
C ASN A 360 -9.57 4.56 -16.94
N GLY A 361 -9.59 5.43 -15.93
CA GLY A 361 -10.78 5.69 -15.10
C GLY A 361 -11.95 6.33 -15.86
N GLN A 362 -11.68 7.02 -16.97
CA GLN A 362 -12.74 7.60 -17.79
C GLN A 362 -13.13 6.73 -18.99
N ASP A 363 -12.43 5.63 -19.29
CA ASP A 363 -12.76 4.78 -20.44
C ASP A 363 -13.63 3.58 -20.04
N VAL A 364 -14.90 3.62 -20.44
CA VAL A 364 -15.86 2.54 -20.18
C VAL A 364 -16.08 1.61 -21.38
N SER A 365 -15.26 1.73 -22.42
CA SER A 365 -15.48 1.06 -23.71
C SER A 365 -15.26 -0.46 -23.65
N GLU A 366 -14.07 -0.94 -23.96
CA GLU A 366 -13.65 -2.34 -23.78
C GLU A 366 -12.76 -2.52 -22.54
N ASN A 367 -12.30 -1.40 -21.96
CA ASN A 367 -11.50 -1.38 -20.75
C ASN A 367 -12.36 -1.56 -19.50
N LEU A 368 -11.88 -2.33 -18.54
CA LEU A 368 -12.55 -2.61 -17.26
C LEU A 368 -11.77 -2.05 -16.05
N LEU A 369 -10.66 -1.35 -16.30
CA LEU A 369 -9.84 -0.73 -15.27
C LEU A 369 -10.48 0.57 -14.74
N GLY A 370 -10.05 1.04 -13.57
CA GLY A 370 -10.51 2.28 -12.93
C GLY A 370 -12.00 2.30 -12.59
N SER A 371 -12.53 1.14 -12.17
CA SER A 371 -13.97 0.87 -12.13
C SER A 371 -14.37 -0.04 -10.97
N VAL A 372 -15.65 0.03 -10.60
CA VAL A 372 -16.34 -1.03 -9.84
C VAL A 372 -17.25 -1.77 -10.81
N LEU A 373 -16.99 -3.06 -10.96
CA LEU A 373 -17.72 -3.95 -11.86
C LEU A 373 -18.80 -4.72 -11.07
N ARG A 374 -19.92 -5.06 -11.71
CA ARG A 374 -21.00 -5.86 -11.08
C ARG A 374 -21.41 -7.01 -11.98
N VAL A 375 -21.26 -8.23 -11.50
CA VAL A 375 -21.46 -9.46 -12.28
C VAL A 375 -22.35 -10.48 -11.56
N ASP A 376 -23.07 -11.28 -12.35
CA ASP A 376 -23.88 -12.40 -11.86
C ASP A 376 -23.09 -13.70 -11.93
N VAL A 377 -22.56 -14.13 -10.79
CA VAL A 377 -21.79 -15.38 -10.67
C VAL A 377 -22.67 -16.63 -10.63
N ASP A 378 -23.99 -16.50 -10.55
CA ASP A 378 -24.96 -17.61 -10.53
C ASP A 378 -25.50 -17.97 -11.91
N SER A 379 -25.18 -17.18 -12.92
CA SER A 379 -25.51 -17.46 -14.31
C SER A 379 -24.29 -17.42 -15.22
N GLU A 380 -24.41 -18.00 -16.41
CA GLU A 380 -23.36 -17.97 -17.43
C GLU A 380 -23.86 -17.15 -18.63
N GLY A 381 -23.03 -16.21 -19.10
CA GLY A 381 -23.24 -15.48 -20.33
C GLY A 381 -22.93 -16.31 -21.58
N GLU A 382 -23.14 -15.73 -22.77
CA GLU A 382 -22.86 -16.45 -24.03
C GLU A 382 -21.37 -16.76 -24.21
N ASP A 383 -20.50 -15.81 -23.83
CA ASP A 383 -19.04 -15.89 -23.98
C ASP A 383 -18.29 -15.61 -22.66
N ARG A 384 -19.01 -15.62 -21.53
CA ARG A 384 -18.47 -15.30 -20.19
C ARG A 384 -18.89 -16.36 -19.17
N PRO A 385 -18.02 -16.71 -18.21
CA PRO A 385 -18.33 -17.68 -17.14
C PRO A 385 -19.24 -17.10 -16.04
N TYR A 386 -19.73 -15.88 -16.24
CA TYR A 386 -20.67 -15.14 -15.41
C TYR A 386 -21.72 -14.47 -16.31
N GLY A 387 -22.88 -14.12 -15.75
CA GLY A 387 -23.90 -13.30 -16.40
C GLY A 387 -23.75 -11.81 -16.10
N ILE A 388 -24.48 -10.98 -16.83
CA ILE A 388 -24.59 -9.55 -16.55
C ILE A 388 -25.99 -9.25 -16.01
N PRO A 389 -26.08 -8.55 -14.88
CA PRO A 389 -27.36 -8.05 -14.40
C PRO A 389 -28.04 -7.13 -15.44
N ASP A 390 -29.33 -7.38 -15.70
CA ASP A 390 -30.14 -6.62 -16.68
C ASP A 390 -30.31 -5.13 -16.31
N ASP A 391 -29.94 -4.73 -15.10
CA ASP A 391 -30.04 -3.38 -14.56
C ASP A 391 -28.66 -2.68 -14.38
N ASN A 392 -27.57 -3.26 -14.88
CA ASN A 392 -26.30 -2.53 -14.97
C ASN A 392 -26.46 -1.27 -15.86
N PRO A 393 -25.83 -0.14 -15.49
CA PRO A 393 -26.07 1.17 -16.12
C PRO A 393 -25.72 1.21 -17.61
N LEU A 394 -24.74 0.42 -18.04
CA LEU A 394 -24.24 0.40 -19.42
C LEU A 394 -24.67 -0.83 -20.23
N VAL A 395 -25.59 -1.66 -19.70
CA VAL A 395 -25.97 -2.96 -20.30
C VAL A 395 -26.54 -2.85 -21.73
N ASP A 396 -27.23 -1.75 -22.04
CA ASP A 396 -27.84 -1.49 -23.35
C ASP A 396 -26.91 -0.70 -24.29
N SER A 397 -25.71 -0.33 -23.85
CA SER A 397 -24.73 0.42 -24.65
C SER A 397 -24.05 -0.50 -25.67
N GLU A 398 -23.97 -0.05 -26.93
CA GLU A 398 -23.13 -0.70 -27.95
C GLU A 398 -21.68 -0.20 -27.92
N GLU A 399 -21.38 0.80 -27.08
CA GLU A 399 -20.11 1.53 -27.02
C GLU A 399 -19.41 1.40 -25.65
N ALA A 400 -20.00 0.64 -24.72
CA ALA A 400 -19.45 0.41 -23.38
C ALA A 400 -19.59 -1.05 -22.92
N ALA A 401 -18.67 -1.45 -22.04
CA ALA A 401 -18.67 -2.77 -21.44
C ALA A 401 -19.82 -2.87 -20.42
N PRO A 402 -20.66 -3.91 -20.52
CA PRO A 402 -21.86 -4.03 -19.70
C PRO A 402 -21.58 -4.43 -18.23
N GLU A 403 -20.33 -4.76 -17.88
CA GLU A 403 -19.86 -5.08 -16.53
C GLU A 403 -19.80 -3.85 -15.61
N HIS A 404 -19.63 -2.65 -16.17
CA HIS A 404 -19.46 -1.41 -15.40
C HIS A 404 -20.68 -1.10 -14.54
N TYR A 405 -20.47 -0.99 -13.23
CA TYR A 405 -21.46 -0.45 -12.28
C TYR A 405 -21.16 1.01 -11.95
N ALA A 406 -19.89 1.35 -11.74
CA ALA A 406 -19.39 2.71 -11.55
C ALA A 406 -17.94 2.79 -12.07
N TRP A 407 -17.48 4.00 -12.42
CA TRP A 407 -16.15 4.23 -12.99
C TRP A 407 -15.58 5.57 -12.55
N GLY A 408 -14.36 5.88 -12.96
CA GLY A 408 -13.67 7.11 -12.58
C GLY A 408 -12.92 6.98 -11.28
N PHE A 409 -12.38 5.78 -10.98
CA PHE A 409 -11.55 5.51 -9.82
C PHE A 409 -10.07 5.38 -10.23
N ARG A 410 -9.17 5.68 -9.30
CA ARG A 410 -7.72 5.49 -9.47
C ARG A 410 -7.27 4.12 -8.99
N ASN A 411 -7.43 3.86 -7.71
CA ASN A 411 -7.13 2.61 -7.03
C ASN A 411 -8.16 2.37 -5.90
N PRO A 412 -9.37 1.87 -6.24
CA PRO A 412 -10.41 1.57 -5.26
C PRO A 412 -9.96 0.35 -4.43
N PHE A 413 -9.28 0.62 -3.31
CA PHE A 413 -8.47 -0.34 -2.56
C PHE A 413 -9.25 -1.06 -1.46
N GLY A 414 -10.39 -0.51 -1.05
CA GLY A 414 -11.33 -1.18 -0.18
C GLY A 414 -12.76 -0.96 -0.64
N VAL A 415 -13.60 -1.97 -0.46
CA VAL A 415 -15.04 -1.91 -0.72
C VAL A 415 -15.79 -2.54 0.44
N SER A 416 -16.90 -1.93 0.86
CA SER A 416 -17.81 -2.50 1.85
C SER A 416 -19.24 -2.03 1.64
N PHE A 417 -20.19 -2.75 2.24
CA PHE A 417 -21.58 -2.34 2.33
C PHE A 417 -21.97 -2.16 3.79
N ASP A 418 -22.81 -1.16 4.09
CA ASP A 418 -23.48 -1.05 5.39
C ASP A 418 -24.85 -1.75 5.41
N SER A 419 -25.49 -1.81 6.59
CA SER A 419 -26.82 -2.42 6.72
C SER A 419 -27.97 -1.63 6.09
N ASP A 420 -27.70 -0.42 5.60
CA ASP A 420 -28.61 0.44 4.84
C ASP A 420 -28.38 0.30 3.32
N ASP A 421 -27.65 -0.71 2.88
CA ASP A 421 -27.34 -1.06 1.49
C ASP A 421 -26.45 -0.02 0.76
N ARG A 422 -25.71 0.83 1.48
CA ARG A 422 -24.79 1.80 0.88
C ARG A 422 -23.41 1.16 0.65
N MET A 423 -22.89 1.29 -0.56
CA MET A 423 -21.52 0.89 -0.89
C MET A 423 -20.55 2.01 -0.54
N TYR A 424 -19.49 1.67 0.18
CA TYR A 424 -18.35 2.54 0.45
C TYR A 424 -17.13 2.05 -0.32
N VAL A 425 -16.38 2.96 -0.93
CA VAL A 425 -15.12 2.65 -1.60
C VAL A 425 -14.05 3.63 -1.14
N ALA A 426 -12.92 3.12 -0.63
CA ALA A 426 -11.74 3.93 -0.37
C ALA A 426 -10.87 3.93 -1.63
N ASP A 427 -10.61 5.11 -2.19
CA ASP A 427 -9.84 5.29 -3.42
C ASP A 427 -8.52 6.03 -3.12
N LEU A 428 -7.37 5.43 -3.45
CA LEU A 428 -6.08 6.07 -3.21
C LEU A 428 -5.83 7.12 -4.27
N GLY A 429 -5.64 8.37 -3.82
CA GLY A 429 -5.27 9.47 -4.70
C GLY A 429 -3.80 9.45 -5.12
N GLN A 430 -3.38 10.52 -5.79
CA GLN A 430 -2.10 10.58 -6.51
C GLN A 430 -1.01 11.25 -5.68
N ASP A 431 -1.10 12.57 -5.49
CA ASP A 431 -0.04 13.40 -4.91
C ASP A 431 -0.54 14.31 -3.78
N LEU A 432 -1.86 14.55 -3.70
CA LEU A 432 -2.42 15.63 -2.90
C LEU A 432 -3.48 15.16 -1.91
N PHE A 433 -4.34 14.22 -2.28
CA PHE A 433 -5.52 13.87 -1.48
C PHE A 433 -5.75 12.36 -1.42
N GLU A 434 -6.37 11.95 -0.33
CA GLU A 434 -6.95 10.62 -0.14
C GLU A 434 -8.46 10.72 -0.01
N GLU A 435 -9.23 9.73 -0.47
CA GLU A 435 -10.69 9.83 -0.49
C GLU A 435 -11.48 8.54 -0.19
N VAL A 436 -12.73 8.74 0.25
CA VAL A 436 -13.75 7.67 0.33
C VAL A 436 -15.03 8.16 -0.31
N ASP A 437 -15.65 7.29 -1.09
CA ASP A 437 -16.89 7.53 -1.82
C ASP A 437 -18.05 6.69 -1.29
N ILE A 438 -19.27 7.22 -1.45
CA ILE A 438 -20.47 6.38 -1.49
C ILE A 438 -20.78 6.08 -2.95
N VAL A 439 -20.75 4.78 -3.29
CA VAL A 439 -20.82 4.35 -4.69
C VAL A 439 -22.24 4.04 -5.13
N GLU A 440 -22.69 4.70 -6.21
CA GLU A 440 -24.01 4.52 -6.80
C GLU A 440 -23.92 4.00 -8.25
N SER A 441 -24.95 3.26 -8.69
CA SER A 441 -25.06 2.75 -10.05
C SER A 441 -24.99 3.87 -11.09
N GLY A 442 -24.04 3.78 -12.01
CA GLY A 442 -23.80 4.77 -13.07
C GLY A 442 -22.99 5.99 -12.60
N GLY A 443 -22.48 5.96 -11.36
CA GLY A 443 -21.62 7.01 -10.82
C GLY A 443 -20.29 7.11 -11.58
N ASN A 444 -19.83 8.34 -11.78
CA ASN A 444 -18.50 8.66 -12.28
C ASN A 444 -17.75 9.46 -11.21
N TYR A 445 -16.66 8.92 -10.68
CA TYR A 445 -15.89 9.47 -9.56
C TYR A 445 -14.74 10.38 -10.02
N GLY A 446 -14.67 10.64 -11.32
CA GLY A 446 -13.95 11.77 -11.87
C GLY A 446 -12.47 11.53 -12.12
N TRP A 447 -11.83 10.46 -11.62
CA TRP A 447 -10.44 10.16 -11.98
C TRP A 447 -10.31 9.85 -13.48
N ASN A 448 -9.36 10.42 -14.23
CA ASN A 448 -8.29 11.32 -13.78
C ASN A 448 -8.58 12.81 -14.00
N VAL A 449 -9.81 13.23 -14.28
CA VAL A 449 -10.17 14.66 -14.38
C VAL A 449 -10.08 15.35 -13.01
N LYS A 450 -10.37 14.63 -11.94
CA LYS A 450 -10.27 15.07 -10.55
C LYS A 450 -9.42 14.13 -9.69
N GLU A 451 -8.87 14.68 -8.61
CA GLU A 451 -8.29 13.98 -7.46
C GLU A 451 -8.97 14.58 -6.23
N GLY A 452 -9.78 13.81 -5.50
CA GLY A 452 -10.70 14.41 -4.54
C GLY A 452 -11.71 15.33 -5.23
N THR A 453 -12.05 16.40 -4.53
CA THR A 453 -12.88 17.50 -5.04
C THR A 453 -12.13 18.45 -5.99
N HIS A 454 -10.85 18.20 -6.26
CA HIS A 454 -9.94 19.10 -6.97
C HIS A 454 -9.64 18.64 -8.40
N CYS A 455 -9.40 19.59 -9.30
CA CYS A 455 -8.98 19.25 -10.67
C CYS A 455 -7.58 18.62 -10.69
N PHE A 456 -7.40 17.60 -11.51
CA PHE A 456 -6.11 16.95 -11.68
C PHE A 456 -5.43 17.36 -13.00
N SER A 457 -4.11 17.28 -13.04
CA SER A 457 -3.29 17.52 -14.23
C SER A 457 -2.06 16.63 -14.19
N PRO A 458 -1.87 15.70 -15.16
CA PRO A 458 -0.68 14.86 -15.20
C PRO A 458 0.59 15.65 -15.51
N GLU A 459 0.48 16.86 -16.08
CA GLU A 459 1.63 17.75 -16.31
C GLU A 459 2.12 18.44 -15.03
N THR A 460 1.22 18.64 -14.06
CA THR A 460 1.46 19.39 -12.82
C THR A 460 0.68 18.79 -11.64
N PRO A 461 0.96 17.53 -11.26
CA PRO A 461 0.11 16.79 -10.31
C PRO A 461 0.05 17.45 -8.93
N GLY A 462 1.15 18.04 -8.44
CA GLY A 462 1.15 18.83 -7.20
C GLY A 462 0.61 20.28 -7.31
N GLN A 463 0.07 20.69 -8.47
CA GLN A 463 -0.49 22.03 -8.70
C GLN A 463 -1.79 21.93 -9.52
N PRO A 464 -2.94 21.71 -8.84
CA PRO A 464 -4.20 21.46 -9.51
C PRO A 464 -4.64 22.68 -10.35
N PRO A 465 -5.15 22.48 -11.58
CA PRO A 465 -5.73 23.56 -12.37
C PRO A 465 -6.90 24.27 -11.65
N GLU A 466 -7.11 25.55 -11.92
CA GLU A 466 -8.25 26.30 -11.35
C GLU A 466 -9.61 25.81 -11.87
N GLU A 467 -9.66 25.23 -13.07
CA GLU A 467 -10.88 24.81 -13.74
C GLU A 467 -10.65 23.49 -14.49
N CYS A 468 -11.60 22.58 -14.34
CA CYS A 468 -11.79 21.33 -15.08
C CYS A 468 -13.31 21.09 -15.24
N PRO A 469 -13.74 20.15 -16.11
CA PRO A 469 -15.13 19.70 -16.14
C PRO A 469 -15.59 19.16 -14.78
N ASN A 470 -16.88 19.29 -14.49
CA ASN A 470 -17.52 18.63 -13.33
C ASN A 470 -18.57 17.60 -13.79
N SER A 471 -18.53 17.22 -15.06
CA SER A 471 -19.44 16.26 -15.67
C SER A 471 -18.78 15.65 -16.89
N ALA A 472 -19.16 14.41 -17.20
CA ALA A 472 -18.79 13.77 -18.45
C ALA A 472 -19.49 14.47 -19.66
N PRO A 473 -19.11 14.14 -20.90
CA PRO A 473 -19.81 14.61 -22.10
C PRO A 473 -21.26 14.11 -22.15
N ASP A 474 -22.16 14.93 -22.71
CA ASP A 474 -23.55 14.53 -23.05
C ASP A 474 -23.58 13.84 -24.43
N GLU A 475 -22.75 12.80 -24.59
CA GLU A 475 -22.63 11.96 -25.80
C GLU A 475 -22.24 10.52 -25.41
N PRO A 476 -22.80 9.49 -26.08
CA PRO A 476 -22.49 8.09 -25.78
C PRO A 476 -20.99 7.79 -25.74
N PRO A 477 -20.54 6.86 -24.88
CA PRO A 477 -21.35 6.06 -23.94
C PRO A 477 -21.84 6.83 -22.70
N TYR A 478 -21.44 8.09 -22.54
CA TYR A 478 -21.84 8.95 -21.42
C TYR A 478 -23.17 9.67 -21.68
N ASP A 479 -23.78 10.22 -20.64
CA ASP A 479 -25.06 10.92 -20.72
C ASP A 479 -25.05 12.31 -20.05
N GLY A 480 -23.85 12.86 -19.86
CA GLY A 480 -23.64 14.18 -19.26
C GLY A 480 -23.77 14.17 -17.73
N GLN A 481 -23.61 12.99 -17.09
CA GLN A 481 -23.65 12.84 -15.65
C GLN A 481 -22.57 13.67 -14.96
N GLU A 482 -22.95 14.26 -13.83
CA GLU A 482 -22.04 15.00 -12.96
C GLU A 482 -21.07 14.02 -12.28
N PHE A 483 -19.82 14.45 -12.09
CA PHE A 483 -18.89 13.70 -11.26
C PHE A 483 -19.38 13.71 -9.82
N GLN A 484 -19.29 12.57 -9.17
CA GLN A 484 -19.62 12.43 -7.76
C GLN A 484 -18.40 12.86 -6.94
N ASP A 485 -18.63 13.74 -5.97
CA ASP A 485 -17.59 14.17 -5.04
C ASP A 485 -17.52 13.18 -3.86
N PRO A 486 -16.34 12.99 -3.25
CA PRO A 486 -16.17 12.06 -2.15
C PRO A 486 -16.90 12.51 -0.87
N ILE A 487 -17.13 11.57 0.05
CA ILE A 487 -17.66 11.86 1.39
C ILE A 487 -16.56 12.11 2.43
N VAL A 488 -15.35 11.59 2.19
CA VAL A 488 -14.16 11.80 3.01
C VAL A 488 -13.06 12.27 2.09
N GLU A 489 -12.36 13.34 2.47
CA GLU A 489 -11.17 13.81 1.78
C GLU A 489 -10.18 14.37 2.81
N TYR A 490 -8.91 13.97 2.73
CA TYR A 490 -7.85 14.56 3.53
C TYR A 490 -6.55 14.72 2.72
N PRO A 491 -5.77 15.78 2.96
CA PRO A 491 -4.59 16.03 2.18
C PRO A 491 -3.43 15.13 2.59
N HIS A 492 -2.46 14.92 1.71
CA HIS A 492 -1.17 14.33 2.06
C HIS A 492 -0.36 15.25 2.98
N VAL A 493 -0.47 16.57 2.79
CA VAL A 493 0.24 17.58 3.59
C VAL A 493 -0.70 18.67 4.09
N TYR A 494 -0.66 18.94 5.39
CA TYR A 494 -1.38 20.05 6.03
C TYR A 494 -0.46 20.80 6.99
N GLU A 495 -0.36 22.13 6.84
CA GLU A 495 0.52 22.98 7.67
C GLU A 495 1.97 22.44 7.77
N ASP A 496 2.52 22.02 6.62
CA ASP A 496 3.86 21.43 6.46
C ASP A 496 4.06 20.07 7.21
N GLN A 497 2.98 19.47 7.71
CA GLN A 497 2.97 18.13 8.29
C GLN A 497 2.37 17.10 7.35
N ILE A 498 2.94 15.90 7.32
CA ILE A 498 2.36 14.77 6.60
C ILE A 498 1.14 14.25 7.36
N VAL A 499 0.02 14.16 6.66
CA VAL A 499 -1.28 13.75 7.19
C VAL A 499 -1.64 12.38 6.63
N GLY A 500 -1.84 12.31 5.31
CA GLY A 500 -2.12 11.09 4.57
C GLY A 500 -0.93 10.57 3.77
N ILE A 501 -0.89 9.25 3.56
CA ILE A 501 0.08 8.58 2.70
C ILE A 501 -0.59 7.61 1.73
N ALA A 502 -1.49 6.79 2.26
CA ALA A 502 -2.29 5.86 1.48
C ALA A 502 -3.50 5.44 2.32
N ILE A 503 -4.70 5.87 1.91
CA ILE A 503 -5.91 5.40 2.55
C ILE A 503 -6.07 3.90 2.33
N VAL A 504 -6.55 3.20 3.35
CA VAL A 504 -6.92 1.80 3.28
C VAL A 504 -8.38 1.68 3.69
N GLY A 505 -9.06 0.64 3.21
CA GLY A 505 -10.52 0.48 3.25
C GLY A 505 -11.19 0.62 4.63
N GLY A 506 -12.47 0.28 4.71
CA GLY A 506 -13.19 0.51 5.95
C GLY A 506 -14.61 -0.06 5.96
N HIS A 507 -15.25 0.04 7.11
CA HIS A 507 -16.61 -0.44 7.35
C HIS A 507 -17.36 0.52 8.27
N VAL A 508 -18.67 0.64 8.08
CA VAL A 508 -19.53 1.34 9.05
C VAL A 508 -19.60 0.51 10.32
N TYR A 509 -19.28 1.09 11.48
CA TYR A 509 -19.36 0.38 12.75
C TYR A 509 -20.82 0.24 13.21
N GLU A 510 -21.32 -0.99 13.26
CA GLU A 510 -22.72 -1.29 13.59
C GLU A 510 -22.87 -2.19 14.83
N ALA A 511 -21.75 -2.51 15.49
CA ALA A 511 -21.73 -3.30 16.72
C ALA A 511 -22.11 -2.51 17.98
N ASP A 512 -22.53 -3.24 19.02
CA ASP A 512 -22.89 -2.70 20.33
C ASP A 512 -21.67 -2.45 21.26
N GLY A 513 -20.46 -2.88 20.86
CA GLY A 513 -19.26 -2.90 21.70
C GLY A 513 -18.80 -1.51 22.13
N VAL A 514 -18.50 -0.66 21.15
CA VAL A 514 -18.04 0.72 21.33
C VAL A 514 -19.12 1.69 20.85
N GLN A 515 -20.03 2.07 21.74
CA GLN A 515 -21.23 2.85 21.39
C GLN A 515 -20.93 4.19 20.71
N GLU A 516 -19.80 4.80 21.03
CA GLU A 516 -19.33 6.06 20.46
C GLU A 516 -18.99 5.96 18.97
N LEU A 517 -18.71 4.76 18.44
CA LEU A 517 -18.42 4.51 17.03
C LEU A 517 -19.66 4.21 16.19
N ASN A 518 -20.80 3.89 16.81
CA ASN A 518 -21.96 3.40 16.10
C ASN A 518 -22.45 4.36 14.99
N GLY A 519 -22.46 3.88 13.75
CA GLY A 519 -22.83 4.61 12.54
C GLY A 519 -21.71 5.47 11.95
N LYS A 520 -20.49 5.42 12.49
CA LYS A 520 -19.31 6.03 11.88
C LYS A 520 -18.66 5.06 10.90
N TYR A 521 -18.10 5.58 9.82
CA TYR A 521 -17.26 4.80 8.92
C TYR A 521 -15.85 4.71 9.50
N ILE A 522 -15.38 3.50 9.78
CA ILE A 522 -14.07 3.22 10.38
C ILE A 522 -13.13 2.75 9.28
N PHE A 523 -12.00 3.42 9.13
CA PHE A 523 -11.02 3.21 8.06
C PHE A 523 -9.62 3.54 8.56
N GLY A 524 -8.61 3.53 7.69
CA GLY A 524 -7.26 3.84 8.11
C GLY A 524 -6.39 4.45 7.03
N ASP A 525 -5.19 4.83 7.44
CA ASP A 525 -4.08 5.16 6.56
C ASP A 525 -2.94 4.18 6.85
N TRP A 526 -2.30 3.66 5.79
CA TRP A 526 -1.33 2.57 5.86
C TRP A 526 -0.23 2.82 6.90
N THR A 527 0.31 4.03 6.94
CA THR A 527 1.28 4.49 7.94
C THR A 527 1.33 6.01 8.02
N ALA A 528 1.58 6.54 9.22
CA ALA A 528 1.90 7.94 9.45
C ALA A 528 3.38 8.27 9.20
N ASP A 529 4.24 7.25 8.99
CA ASP A 529 5.68 7.46 8.77
C ASP A 529 5.97 7.95 7.34
N PRO A 530 6.48 9.18 7.15
CA PRO A 530 6.87 9.71 5.84
C PRO A 530 7.79 8.78 5.05
N ALA A 531 8.67 8.09 5.78
CA ALA A 531 9.70 7.23 5.21
C ALA A 531 9.15 5.85 4.81
N ARG A 532 7.88 5.56 5.15
CA ARG A 532 7.18 4.30 4.86
C ARG A 532 7.89 3.06 5.40
N GLN A 533 8.67 3.22 6.48
CA GLN A 533 9.52 2.17 7.05
C GLN A 533 9.02 1.69 8.42
N SER A 534 8.26 2.54 9.11
CA SER A 534 7.81 2.28 10.47
C SER A 534 6.33 1.89 10.49
N PRO A 535 5.96 0.87 11.29
CA PRO A 535 4.58 0.47 11.48
C PRO A 535 3.84 1.47 12.38
N GLN A 536 3.43 2.61 11.80
CA GLN A 536 2.75 3.72 12.49
C GLN A 536 1.37 3.98 11.88
N GLY A 537 0.58 2.95 11.66
CA GLY A 537 -0.74 3.03 11.05
C GLY A 537 -1.68 4.01 11.76
N ARG A 538 -2.55 4.67 10.98
CA ARG A 538 -3.62 5.53 11.53
C ARG A 538 -4.94 4.80 11.46
N LEU A 539 -5.69 4.84 12.57
CA LEU A 539 -7.07 4.37 12.62
C LEU A 539 -7.99 5.58 12.70
N LEU A 540 -8.90 5.71 11.74
CA LEU A 540 -9.72 6.90 11.54
C LEU A 540 -11.20 6.55 11.61
N ALA A 541 -12.02 7.52 11.99
CA ALA A 541 -13.47 7.42 11.96
C ALA A 541 -14.10 8.67 11.36
N ALA A 542 -14.99 8.50 10.38
CA ALA A 542 -15.73 9.57 9.74
C ALA A 542 -17.20 9.57 10.16
N THR A 543 -17.77 10.75 10.42
CA THR A 543 -19.14 10.94 10.88
C THR A 543 -19.94 11.74 9.86
N GLU A 544 -21.06 11.17 9.40
CA GLU A 544 -21.99 11.86 8.51
C GLU A 544 -22.52 13.17 9.14
N PRO A 545 -22.48 14.31 8.41
CA PRO A 545 -23.00 15.57 8.92
C PRO A 545 -24.46 15.48 9.33
N SER A 546 -24.78 15.90 10.56
CA SER A 546 -26.12 15.82 11.16
C SER A 546 -27.26 16.61 10.47
N GLY A 547 -27.04 17.13 9.25
CA GLY A 547 -28.00 17.81 8.39
C GLY A 547 -28.35 17.09 7.07
N GLY A 548 -27.64 16.01 6.70
CA GLY A 548 -27.68 15.38 5.36
C GLY A 548 -28.89 14.51 5.04
N ALA A 549 -29.54 13.91 6.06
CA ALA A 549 -30.68 12.99 5.88
C ALA A 549 -31.97 13.63 5.29
N GLN A 550 -31.92 14.87 4.82
CA GLN A 550 -33.03 15.56 4.16
C GLN A 550 -32.69 16.15 2.79
N GLU A 551 -31.42 16.19 2.36
CA GLU A 551 -31.03 16.82 1.09
C GLU A 551 -30.30 15.89 0.10
N ALA A 552 -29.69 14.78 0.53
CA ALA A 552 -29.13 13.77 -0.40
C ALA A 552 -30.21 13.02 -1.21
N ALA A 553 -31.46 12.97 -0.74
CA ALA A 553 -32.59 12.41 -1.50
C ALA A 553 -33.30 13.44 -2.42
N GLY A 554 -32.57 14.47 -2.87
CA GLY A 554 -33.16 15.79 -3.04
C GLY A 554 -32.90 16.59 -4.32
N ASN A 555 -32.27 16.06 -5.39
CA ASN A 555 -32.36 16.75 -6.69
C ASN A 555 -32.18 15.89 -7.96
N GLY A 556 -32.50 14.59 -7.90
CA GLY A 556 -32.75 13.79 -9.10
C GLY A 556 -34.14 14.11 -9.67
N GLY A 557 -34.25 15.17 -10.48
CA GLY A 557 -35.48 15.57 -11.16
C GLY A 557 -35.96 14.53 -12.18
N GLY A 558 -36.70 13.54 -11.71
CA GLY A 558 -37.15 12.39 -12.50
C GLY A 558 -38.05 12.72 -13.70
N ASN A 559 -37.96 11.84 -14.70
CA ASN A 559 -39.08 11.51 -15.57
C ASN A 559 -39.55 10.09 -15.24
N GLN A 560 -40.37 9.96 -14.20
CA GLN A 560 -40.97 8.68 -13.84
C GLN A 560 -41.99 8.25 -14.89
N THR A 561 -41.76 7.08 -15.49
CA THR A 561 -42.81 6.32 -16.17
C THR A 561 -43.52 5.45 -15.14
N GLU A 562 -44.80 5.75 -14.88
CA GLU A 562 -45.66 4.99 -13.97
C GLU A 562 -45.83 3.54 -14.46
N GLY A 563 -45.23 2.60 -13.72
CA GLY A 563 -45.56 1.17 -13.77
C GLY A 563 -46.82 0.87 -12.96
N MET A 564 -47.92 0.53 -13.63
CA MET A 564 -49.10 -0.05 -13.01
C MET A 564 -48.91 -1.57 -12.81
N SER A 565 -48.78 -2.02 -11.56
CA SER A 565 -49.03 -3.41 -11.16
C SER A 565 -50.53 -3.66 -10.97
N PRO A 566 -51.11 -4.80 -11.42
CA PRO A 566 -52.49 -5.14 -11.12
C PRO A 566 -52.59 -6.25 -10.06
N GLU A 567 -53.34 -5.98 -8.99
CA GLU A 567 -53.99 -7.04 -8.21
C GLU A 567 -55.50 -6.77 -8.07
N GLY A 568 -56.24 -7.86 -8.18
CA GLY A 568 -57.63 -7.87 -8.65
C GLY A 568 -58.71 -7.59 -7.62
N GLN A 569 -59.93 -7.38 -8.14
CA GLN A 569 -61.19 -7.68 -7.47
C GLN A 569 -62.36 -7.73 -8.46
N ASP A 570 -62.95 -8.93 -8.53
CA ASP A 570 -64.28 -9.41 -8.93
C ASP A 570 -65.38 -8.54 -9.62
N VAL A 571 -66.19 -9.30 -10.42
CA VAL A 571 -67.63 -9.16 -10.81
C VAL A 571 -67.94 -8.42 -12.16
N PRO A 572 -68.91 -8.87 -13.02
CA PRO A 572 -69.28 -10.18 -13.56
C PRO A 572 -69.54 -10.20 -15.11
N GLU A 573 -69.97 -11.35 -15.62
CA GLU A 573 -70.53 -11.67 -16.97
C GLU A 573 -71.39 -10.58 -17.65
N ASN A 574 -71.27 -10.44 -19.00
CA ASN A 574 -72.30 -10.77 -20.02
C ASN A 574 -72.09 -10.06 -21.39
N ALA A 575 -72.45 -10.78 -22.48
CA ALA A 575 -72.94 -10.31 -23.80
C ALA A 575 -71.95 -9.62 -24.78
N THR A 576 -71.43 -10.30 -25.82
CA THR A 576 -72.00 -10.59 -27.19
C THR A 576 -71.94 -9.44 -28.21
N GLU A 577 -71.55 -9.82 -29.45
CA GLU A 577 -71.77 -9.19 -30.77
C GLU A 577 -70.93 -7.95 -31.11
N ASP A 578 -70.55 -7.63 -32.35
CA ASP A 578 -70.41 -8.28 -33.67
C ASP A 578 -69.92 -7.15 -34.63
N THR A 579 -69.34 -7.53 -35.77
CA THR A 579 -69.17 -6.78 -37.05
C THR A 579 -68.07 -5.72 -37.21
N GLN A 580 -67.06 -5.98 -38.09
CA GLN A 580 -66.92 -5.61 -39.53
C GLN A 580 -66.36 -4.18 -39.73
N ASP A 581 -65.42 -3.84 -40.63
CA ASP A 581 -65.09 -4.30 -42.00
C ASP A 581 -63.63 -3.91 -42.34
N GLU A 582 -63.05 -4.59 -43.35
CA GLU A 582 -61.68 -4.45 -43.86
C GLU A 582 -61.48 -3.44 -45.05
N PRO A 583 -60.51 -3.58 -46.01
CA PRO A 583 -59.24 -2.82 -46.10
C PRO A 583 -58.95 -2.25 -47.52
N ILE A 584 -57.90 -1.45 -47.76
CA ILE A 584 -57.27 -1.18 -49.11
C ILE A 584 -55.89 -0.52 -48.87
N ALA A 585 -54.76 -0.72 -49.58
CA ALA A 585 -54.16 -1.74 -50.45
C ALA A 585 -52.77 -1.20 -50.92
N ASP A 586 -51.86 -2.12 -51.24
CA ASP A 586 -50.54 -1.97 -51.87
C ASP A 586 -50.51 -1.30 -53.25
N ASN A 587 -49.30 -0.89 -53.68
CA ASN A 587 -48.89 -1.04 -55.08
C ASN A 587 -47.38 -1.30 -55.24
N GLU A 588 -47.03 -2.46 -55.82
CA GLU A 588 -45.70 -2.89 -56.26
C GLU A 588 -45.31 -2.37 -57.67
N THR A 589 -44.01 -2.50 -58.02
CA THR A 589 -43.37 -3.01 -59.27
C THR A 589 -42.06 -2.24 -59.58
N GLY A 590 -40.91 -2.80 -59.99
CA GLY A 590 -40.49 -4.18 -60.29
C GLY A 590 -39.02 -4.26 -60.81
N ASP A 591 -38.52 -5.49 -60.88
CA ASP A 591 -37.50 -6.10 -61.78
C ASP A 591 -35.99 -5.72 -61.84
N ALA A 592 -35.19 -6.71 -61.39
CA ALA A 592 -34.17 -7.49 -62.14
C ALA A 592 -32.75 -6.95 -62.46
N ASN A 593 -31.76 -7.45 -61.68
CA ASN A 593 -30.56 -8.25 -62.02
C ASN A 593 -29.85 -8.05 -63.39
N VAL A 594 -28.49 -7.93 -63.39
CA VAL A 594 -27.51 -8.64 -64.28
C VAL A 594 -26.04 -8.09 -64.22
N THR A 595 -25.12 -8.98 -63.80
CA THR A 595 -23.69 -9.23 -64.18
C THR A 595 -22.48 -8.37 -63.76
N ALA A 596 -21.45 -9.13 -63.35
CA ALA A 596 -20.03 -8.83 -63.15
C ALA A 596 -19.22 -8.57 -64.45
N GLY A 597 -18.04 -7.97 -64.29
CA GLY A 597 -17.00 -7.86 -65.32
C GLY A 597 -15.66 -7.34 -64.78
N GLU A 598 -14.62 -8.17 -64.89
CA GLU A 598 -13.22 -8.00 -64.49
C GLU A 598 -12.39 -7.04 -65.38
N GLY A 599 -11.22 -6.64 -64.86
CA GLY A 599 -10.02 -6.20 -65.60
C GLY A 599 -9.74 -4.68 -65.50
N GLY A 600 -8.58 -4.16 -65.13
CA GLY A 600 -7.23 -4.72 -65.09
C GLY A 600 -6.26 -3.80 -65.87
N ILE A 601 -5.35 -3.16 -65.12
CA ILE A 601 -3.92 -2.94 -65.43
C ILE A 601 -3.44 -1.69 -66.23
N GLU A 602 -2.36 -1.12 -65.65
CA GLU A 602 -1.23 -0.30 -66.15
C GLU A 602 -1.42 1.21 -66.40
N ASP A 603 -0.47 2.11 -66.16
CA ASP A 603 0.80 2.26 -65.40
C ASP A 603 1.35 3.66 -65.82
N GLU A 604 2.49 4.10 -65.27
CA GLU A 604 3.27 5.35 -65.41
C GLU A 604 3.10 6.22 -64.14
N GLY A 605 3.94 6.16 -63.10
CA GLY A 605 5.37 5.84 -63.03
C GLY A 605 6.15 7.14 -62.76
N PHE A 606 6.87 7.21 -61.63
CA PHE A 606 8.21 7.82 -61.53
C PHE A 606 8.79 7.60 -60.12
N ASP A 607 9.87 6.81 -60.11
CA ASP A 607 10.72 6.44 -58.99
C ASP A 607 11.69 7.56 -58.55
N ASN A 608 12.20 7.47 -57.32
CA ASN A 608 13.65 7.29 -57.15
C ASN A 608 14.00 6.63 -55.80
N GLU A 609 14.51 5.41 -55.92
CA GLU A 609 15.28 4.63 -54.93
C GLU A 609 16.60 5.32 -54.55
N THR A 610 17.30 4.96 -53.48
CA THR A 610 18.30 3.86 -53.38
C THR A 610 19.07 4.08 -52.04
N GLU A 611 19.70 3.13 -51.35
CA GLU A 611 19.74 1.66 -51.30
C GLU A 611 20.58 1.30 -50.06
N ALA A 612 20.40 0.08 -49.55
CA ALA A 612 21.13 -0.52 -48.43
C ALA A 612 22.60 -0.88 -48.73
N ALA A 613 23.45 -0.95 -47.70
CA ALA A 613 24.52 -1.95 -47.60
C ALA A 613 25.11 -2.05 -46.18
N ASN A 614 25.35 -3.30 -45.78
CA ASN A 614 25.82 -3.80 -44.50
C ASN A 614 27.37 -3.82 -44.38
N GLU A 615 27.84 -4.01 -43.13
CA GLU A 615 29.11 -4.59 -42.66
C GLU A 615 30.22 -3.70 -42.02
N THR A 616 30.30 -3.88 -40.68
CA THR A 616 31.49 -4.11 -39.83
C THR A 616 32.42 -2.96 -39.43
N GLY A 617 32.53 -2.76 -38.11
CA GLY A 617 33.67 -2.13 -37.46
C GLY A 617 33.35 -1.57 -36.07
N MET A 618 33.44 -2.41 -35.04
CA MET A 618 33.44 -2.00 -33.62
C MET A 618 34.49 -0.92 -33.33
N ALA A 619 34.10 0.12 -32.60
CA ALA A 619 34.91 0.75 -31.54
C ALA A 619 34.01 1.63 -30.65
N ASN A 620 34.06 1.38 -29.34
CA ASN A 620 33.52 2.17 -28.23
C ASN A 620 33.46 3.68 -28.49
N GLU A 621 32.28 4.28 -28.30
CA GLU A 621 32.09 5.47 -27.46
C GLU A 621 30.71 5.33 -26.78
N THR A 622 30.75 4.96 -25.50
CA THR A 622 29.74 5.28 -24.49
C THR A 622 29.82 6.79 -24.22
N ASP A 623 28.68 7.49 -24.27
CA ASP A 623 28.26 8.48 -23.26
C ASP A 623 27.02 9.29 -23.72
N ALA A 624 26.10 9.42 -22.75
CA ALA A 624 25.09 10.48 -22.57
C ALA A 624 23.80 10.46 -23.41
N ALA A 625 22.84 9.65 -22.96
CA ALA A 625 21.44 10.05 -22.72
C ALA A 625 20.81 9.00 -21.79
N ASN A 626 21.29 8.98 -20.55
CA ASN A 626 20.69 8.30 -19.41
C ASN A 626 20.50 9.42 -18.38
N GLU A 627 19.35 10.10 -18.44
CA GLU A 627 18.90 10.97 -17.36
C GLU A 627 17.91 10.13 -16.56
N THR A 628 18.41 9.74 -15.40
CA THR A 628 17.74 9.30 -14.18
C THR A 628 16.33 9.88 -14.03
N ALA A 629 15.33 9.00 -14.02
CA ALA A 629 14.11 9.20 -13.24
C ALA A 629 14.53 9.02 -11.77
N GLY A 630 14.91 10.13 -11.19
CA GLY A 630 15.31 10.31 -9.81
C GLY A 630 15.23 11.81 -9.59
N ASP A 631 14.44 12.20 -8.60
CA ASP A 631 14.23 13.57 -8.15
C ASP A 631 13.45 14.49 -9.11
N ASP A 632 12.12 14.48 -8.97
CA ASP A 632 11.38 15.72 -8.81
C ASP A 632 10.24 15.57 -7.79
N MET A 633 10.59 15.16 -6.56
CA MET A 633 9.86 15.64 -5.38
C MET A 633 10.43 17.02 -5.02
N SER A 634 10.26 18.00 -5.91
CA SER A 634 10.30 19.39 -5.47
C SER A 634 9.04 19.63 -4.66
N MET A 635 9.18 19.48 -3.34
CA MET A 635 8.25 19.99 -2.34
C MET A 635 7.66 21.30 -2.84
N ALA A 636 6.36 21.27 -3.15
CA ALA A 636 5.64 22.43 -3.64
C ALA A 636 5.69 23.50 -2.56
N GLN A 637 6.66 24.41 -2.68
CA GLN A 637 6.64 25.67 -1.97
C GLN A 637 5.47 26.50 -2.50
N ASN A 638 4.28 26.34 -1.92
CA ASN A 638 3.41 27.44 -1.51
C ASN A 638 2.11 26.93 -0.89
N GLY A 639 1.97 27.15 0.42
CA GLY A 639 0.69 27.28 1.10
C GLY A 639 -0.14 28.44 0.53
N GLY A 640 -0.85 28.17 -0.56
CA GLY A 640 -2.16 28.75 -0.81
C GLY A 640 -3.17 27.69 -0.41
N GLY A 641 -3.75 27.82 0.79
CA GLY A 641 -4.67 26.82 1.34
C GLY A 641 -5.69 26.37 0.29
N LEU A 642 -5.58 25.11 -0.12
CA LEU A 642 -6.61 24.42 -0.88
C LEU A 642 -7.80 24.31 0.09
N GLU A 643 -8.82 25.13 -0.15
CA GLU A 643 -10.04 25.13 0.66
C GLU A 643 -10.86 23.90 0.27
N VAL A 644 -10.72 22.82 1.03
CA VAL A 644 -11.62 21.68 0.97
C VAL A 644 -13.02 22.15 1.42
N PRO A 645 -14.09 22.01 0.61
CA PRO A 645 -15.44 22.38 1.00
C PRO A 645 -15.98 21.45 2.10
N ARG A 646 -15.66 21.76 3.35
CA ARG A 646 -16.00 20.96 4.55
C ARG A 646 -17.49 20.85 4.88
N ASP A 647 -18.37 21.62 4.21
CA ASP A 647 -19.81 21.61 4.52
C ASP A 647 -20.51 20.34 3.99
N GLU A 648 -19.91 19.62 3.04
CA GLU A 648 -20.46 18.40 2.41
C GLU A 648 -19.69 17.12 2.79
N LEU A 649 -18.42 17.24 3.18
CA LEU A 649 -17.60 16.14 3.69
C LEU A 649 -17.96 15.74 5.12
N TRP A 650 -17.63 14.50 5.46
CA TRP A 650 -17.80 13.94 6.79
C TRP A 650 -16.69 14.42 7.73
N ASP A 651 -17.06 14.67 8.99
CA ASP A 651 -16.09 15.04 10.02
C ASP A 651 -15.26 13.81 10.41
N MET A 652 -13.92 13.95 10.43
CA MET A 652 -12.99 12.87 10.75
C MET A 652 -12.35 13.04 12.12
N GLU A 653 -12.13 11.92 12.81
CA GLU A 653 -11.34 11.84 14.03
C GLU A 653 -10.34 10.69 13.96
N GLU A 654 -9.18 10.86 14.61
CA GLU A 654 -8.18 9.79 14.76
C GLU A 654 -8.43 9.03 16.07
N LEU A 655 -8.73 7.75 15.94
CA LEU A 655 -9.02 6.85 17.06
C LEU A 655 -7.80 6.71 17.96
N GLN A 656 -8.03 6.58 19.26
CA GLN A 656 -6.97 6.49 20.26
C GLN A 656 -6.90 5.06 20.80
N VAL A 657 -5.80 4.35 20.55
CA VAL A 657 -5.63 2.95 20.97
C VAL A 657 -5.24 2.90 22.45
N ALA A 658 -6.16 2.42 23.28
CA ALA A 658 -5.89 2.19 24.69
C ALA A 658 -4.79 1.14 24.87
N GLY A 659 -3.83 1.45 25.73
CA GLY A 659 -2.73 0.52 26.06
C GLY A 659 -1.42 0.80 25.33
N THR A 660 -1.37 1.78 24.43
CA THR A 660 -0.13 2.32 23.84
C THR A 660 0.28 3.63 24.52
N GLU A 661 1.55 4.05 24.38
CA GLU A 661 2.11 5.17 25.16
C GLU A 661 1.47 6.53 24.82
N ASP A 662 1.00 6.69 23.59
CA ASP A 662 0.49 7.93 23.00
C ASP A 662 -0.85 7.76 22.26
N GLY A 663 -1.47 6.57 22.32
CA GLY A 663 -2.69 6.26 21.59
C GLY A 663 -2.45 5.79 20.14
N SER A 664 -1.19 5.67 19.72
CA SER A 664 -0.81 5.18 18.38
C SER A 664 -1.15 3.71 18.16
N PHE A 665 -1.23 3.32 16.89
CA PHE A 665 -1.38 1.92 16.45
C PHE A 665 -0.05 1.42 15.84
N PRO A 666 0.69 0.52 16.51
CA PRO A 666 2.07 0.17 16.15
C PRO A 666 2.17 -0.93 15.07
N TYR A 667 1.34 -0.85 14.04
CA TYR A 667 1.31 -1.74 12.88
C TYR A 667 1.10 -0.93 11.61
N PHE A 668 1.53 -1.43 10.46
CA PHE A 668 1.00 -0.97 9.18
C PHE A 668 -0.44 -1.47 9.04
N VAL A 669 -1.39 -0.58 8.75
CA VAL A 669 -2.80 -0.97 8.51
C VAL A 669 -2.91 -1.46 7.08
N ARG A 670 -3.39 -2.68 6.89
CA ARG A 670 -3.43 -3.34 5.58
C ARG A 670 -4.83 -3.31 4.97
N GLN A 671 -5.83 -3.63 5.77
CA GLN A 671 -7.24 -3.65 5.36
C GLN A 671 -8.16 -3.70 6.60
N PHE A 672 -9.47 -3.57 6.40
CA PHE A 672 -10.48 -3.82 7.43
C PHE A 672 -11.46 -4.92 7.01
N GLY A 673 -11.90 -5.71 7.99
CA GLY A 673 -12.99 -6.69 7.85
C GLY A 673 -14.16 -6.34 8.76
N GLN A 674 -15.32 -6.94 8.51
CA GLN A 674 -16.48 -6.83 9.39
C GLN A 674 -17.21 -8.16 9.50
N ASP A 675 -17.69 -8.47 10.70
CA ASP A 675 -18.58 -9.61 10.93
C ASP A 675 -20.06 -9.22 10.81
N SER A 676 -20.95 -10.21 10.75
CA SER A 676 -22.39 -9.93 10.60
C SER A 676 -23.08 -9.36 11.85
N ASP A 677 -22.36 -9.26 12.97
CA ASP A 677 -22.80 -8.53 14.16
C ASP A 677 -22.33 -7.05 14.14
N GLY A 678 -21.65 -6.62 13.06
CA GLY A 678 -21.17 -5.26 12.85
C GLY A 678 -19.83 -4.97 13.52
N ASN A 679 -19.13 -5.99 14.05
CA ASN A 679 -17.81 -5.81 14.66
C ASN A 679 -16.77 -5.57 13.56
N VAL A 680 -15.93 -4.56 13.75
CA VAL A 680 -14.88 -4.20 12.79
C VAL A 680 -13.54 -4.80 13.22
N TYR A 681 -12.84 -5.36 12.25
CA TYR A 681 -11.53 -5.99 12.37
C TYR A 681 -10.50 -5.21 11.57
N ILE A 682 -9.28 -5.15 12.08
CA ILE A 682 -8.12 -4.52 11.47
C ILE A 682 -7.17 -5.65 11.03
N LEU A 683 -6.83 -5.67 9.75
CA LEU A 683 -5.78 -6.49 9.19
C LEU A 683 -4.52 -5.65 9.17
N ALA A 684 -3.43 -6.16 9.73
CA ALA A 684 -2.23 -5.38 9.94
C ALA A 684 -0.97 -6.24 9.86
N ASN A 685 0.19 -5.64 9.63
CA ASN A 685 1.48 -6.31 9.80
C ASN A 685 2.56 -5.36 10.34
N GLN A 686 3.66 -5.91 10.84
CA GLN A 686 4.76 -5.09 11.40
C GLN A 686 5.86 -4.80 10.37
N ALA A 687 5.94 -5.58 9.29
CA ALA A 687 6.99 -5.46 8.29
C ALA A 687 6.66 -4.44 7.17
N GLY A 688 5.38 -4.16 6.90
CA GLY A 688 4.94 -3.32 5.77
C GLY A 688 5.06 -3.99 4.40
N VAL A 689 5.89 -5.04 4.29
CA VAL A 689 6.15 -5.86 3.10
C VAL A 689 5.68 -7.31 3.32
N PRO A 690 5.50 -8.12 2.25
CA PRO A 690 5.10 -9.52 2.36
C PRO A 690 6.26 -10.44 2.80
N GLU A 691 6.89 -10.14 3.94
CA GLU A 691 7.95 -10.96 4.52
C GLU A 691 7.75 -11.25 6.02
N GLY A 692 8.12 -12.47 6.41
CA GLY A 692 8.07 -12.94 7.80
C GLY A 692 6.64 -13.21 8.30
N ASP A 693 6.52 -13.61 9.56
CA ASP A 693 5.23 -13.96 10.18
C ASP A 693 4.75 -12.80 11.07
N THR A 694 4.58 -11.61 10.47
CA THR A 694 4.29 -10.36 11.21
C THR A 694 2.84 -9.88 11.08
N GLY A 695 2.03 -10.61 10.32
CA GLY A 695 0.63 -10.33 10.05
C GLY A 695 -0.30 -10.77 11.18
N ALA A 696 -1.31 -9.95 11.44
CA ALA A 696 -2.31 -10.16 12.47
C ALA A 696 -3.70 -9.67 12.04
N VAL A 697 -4.73 -10.31 12.59
CA VAL A 697 -6.12 -9.86 12.55
C VAL A 697 -6.53 -9.48 13.96
N MET A 698 -7.04 -8.27 14.12
CA MET A 698 -7.39 -7.70 15.42
C MET A 698 -8.80 -7.12 15.41
N GLN A 699 -9.57 -7.30 16.47
CA GLN A 699 -10.91 -6.74 16.60
C GLN A 699 -10.90 -5.41 17.36
N ILE A 700 -11.69 -4.43 16.90
CA ILE A 700 -11.97 -3.21 17.67
C ILE A 700 -12.95 -3.57 18.80
N VAL A 701 -12.52 -3.35 20.04
CA VAL A 701 -13.24 -3.68 21.28
C VAL A 701 -13.29 -2.49 22.23
N PRO A 702 -14.06 -2.54 23.33
CA PRO A 702 -14.01 -1.49 24.33
C PRO A 702 -12.58 -1.27 24.88
N PRO A 703 -12.17 -0.04 25.23
CA PRO A 703 -10.79 0.27 25.67
C PRO A 703 -10.31 -0.47 26.93
N GLY A 704 -11.21 -1.11 27.69
CA GLY A 704 -10.86 -1.96 28.82
C GLY A 704 -10.67 -3.45 28.50
N GLU A 705 -10.91 -3.85 27.25
CA GLU A 705 -10.94 -5.25 26.79
C GLU A 705 -9.84 -5.56 25.76
N GLY A 706 -9.15 -4.54 25.26
CA GLY A 706 -8.03 -4.68 24.34
C GLY A 706 -6.73 -5.20 24.98
N ASP A 707 -5.83 -5.65 24.12
CA ASP A 707 -4.48 -6.09 24.46
C ASP A 707 -3.53 -4.91 24.66
N SER A 708 -2.43 -5.16 25.38
CA SER A 708 -1.32 -4.19 25.45
C SER A 708 -0.46 -4.36 24.20
N LEU A 709 -0.61 -3.46 23.24
CA LEU A 709 0.26 -3.42 22.07
C LEU A 709 1.58 -2.75 22.46
N SER A 710 2.70 -3.35 22.06
CA SER A 710 4.02 -2.73 22.15
C SER A 710 4.58 -2.60 20.75
N ALA A 711 5.22 -1.46 20.46
CA ALA A 711 6.06 -1.34 19.27
C ALA A 711 7.02 -2.54 19.21
N PRO A 712 7.29 -3.10 18.01
CA PRO A 712 8.15 -4.26 17.88
C PRO A 712 9.49 -4.00 18.58
N GLY A 713 9.73 -4.72 19.68
CA GLY A 713 11.05 -4.82 20.27
C GLY A 713 11.95 -5.51 19.26
N GLU A 714 13.19 -5.05 19.14
CA GLU A 714 14.27 -5.73 18.42
C GLU A 714 14.05 -7.24 18.55
N MET A 715 13.72 -7.92 17.45
CA MET A 715 13.68 -9.38 17.44
C MET A 715 14.99 -9.83 18.05
N GLU A 716 14.93 -10.45 19.24
CA GLU A 716 16.10 -11.06 19.84
C GLU A 716 16.55 -12.14 18.87
N MET A 717 17.53 -11.79 18.02
CA MET A 717 18.30 -12.71 17.23
C MET A 717 18.85 -13.72 18.22
N GLY A 718 18.17 -14.86 18.30
CA GLY A 718 18.46 -15.95 19.21
C GLY A 718 19.94 -16.25 19.10
N GLY A 719 20.70 -15.79 20.09
CA GLY A 719 22.13 -15.98 20.12
C GLY A 719 22.39 -17.47 20.17
N ASP A 720 22.87 -18.01 19.05
CA ASP A 720 23.58 -19.28 19.00
C ASP A 720 24.80 -19.16 19.93
N GLY A 721 24.55 -19.49 21.19
CA GLY A 721 25.57 -19.69 22.20
C GLY A 721 26.36 -20.93 21.80
N GLU A 722 27.37 -20.74 20.95
CA GLU A 722 28.44 -21.70 20.71
C GLU A 722 29.17 -21.98 22.04
N GLY A 723 28.65 -22.97 22.76
CA GLY A 723 29.30 -23.61 23.90
C GLY A 723 30.51 -24.42 23.43
N ASN A 724 31.66 -23.75 23.36
CA ASN A 724 32.96 -24.36 23.17
C ASN A 724 33.32 -25.34 24.30
N GLU A 725 33.12 -26.65 24.09
CA GLU A 725 33.79 -27.70 24.88
C GLU A 725 34.72 -28.55 24.01
N THR A 726 36.01 -28.22 24.13
CA THR A 726 37.17 -28.98 23.66
C THR A 726 37.22 -30.42 24.19
N ALA A 727 37.55 -31.35 23.28
CA ALA A 727 37.78 -32.77 23.53
C ALA A 727 38.94 -33.08 24.52
N GLY A 728 38.75 -34.12 25.34
CA GLY A 728 39.77 -34.65 26.26
C GLY A 728 39.45 -36.03 26.86
N ASN A 729 39.61 -37.07 26.03
CA ASN A 729 40.03 -38.46 26.32
C ASN A 729 40.30 -38.87 27.80
N GLU A 730 39.63 -39.92 28.33
CA GLU A 730 40.25 -40.99 29.15
C GLU A 730 39.33 -42.23 29.28
N THR A 731 40.00 -43.38 29.44
CA THR A 731 39.59 -44.78 29.38
C THR A 731 39.06 -45.36 30.71
N ASP A 732 38.46 -46.56 30.58
CA ASP A 732 38.35 -47.67 31.56
C ASP A 732 37.02 -47.87 32.32
N ALA A 733 36.31 -48.92 31.86
CA ALA A 733 35.79 -50.08 32.60
C ALA A 733 35.33 -49.91 34.06
N ASN A 734 34.07 -50.26 34.35
CA ASN A 734 33.80 -51.47 35.15
C ASN A 734 32.35 -51.98 35.07
N GLU A 735 32.26 -53.29 35.24
CA GLU A 735 31.15 -54.22 35.28
C GLU A 735 29.95 -53.82 36.18
N THR A 736 28.73 -54.19 35.78
CA THR A 736 28.01 -55.30 36.46
C THR A 736 26.78 -55.75 35.67
N ALA A 737 26.77 -57.04 35.35
CA ALA A 737 25.67 -57.79 34.78
C ALA A 737 24.57 -58.07 35.82
N THR A 738 23.32 -58.16 35.38
CA THR A 738 22.43 -59.27 35.80
C THR A 738 21.50 -59.61 34.63
N GLU A 739 21.57 -60.88 34.23
CA GLU A 739 20.86 -61.52 33.13
C GLU A 739 19.40 -61.94 33.49
N MET A 740 18.68 -62.30 32.41
CA MET A 740 17.60 -63.31 32.26
C MET A 740 16.14 -62.89 32.50
N ASN A 741 15.35 -62.83 31.42
CA ASN A 741 14.56 -63.97 30.89
C ASN A 741 13.77 -63.50 29.64
N GLU A 742 14.11 -63.93 28.42
CA GLU A 742 13.49 -65.03 27.65
C GLU A 742 12.05 -64.80 27.11
N THR A 743 11.96 -64.94 25.77
CA THR A 743 10.80 -65.27 24.88
C THR A 743 9.75 -64.16 24.65
N ASN A 744 9.38 -63.76 23.42
CA ASN A 744 8.97 -64.53 22.22
C ASN A 744 9.08 -63.61 20.97
N GLU A 745 9.88 -63.93 19.95
CA GLU A 745 9.45 -64.42 18.60
C GLU A 745 8.33 -63.64 17.86
N THR A 746 8.76 -63.03 16.71
CA THR A 746 8.19 -63.01 15.33
C THR A 746 6.79 -62.40 15.08
N ALA A 747 6.48 -61.70 13.98
CA ALA A 747 7.14 -61.36 12.71
C ALA A 747 6.40 -60.17 12.04
N ASP A 748 7.11 -59.55 11.09
CA ASP A 748 6.64 -58.82 9.90
C ASP A 748 5.29 -59.28 9.33
N ASP A 749 4.47 -58.34 8.81
CA ASP A 749 4.31 -58.16 7.35
C ASP A 749 3.32 -57.02 7.02
N ALA A 750 3.67 -56.34 5.92
CA ALA A 750 2.93 -55.39 5.07
C ALA A 750 2.88 -53.91 5.47
#